data_AF-A0A517YY36-F1
#
_entry.id   AF-A0A517YY36-F1
#
_cell.length_a   1.000
_cell.length_b   1.000
_cell.length_c   1.000
_cell.angle_alpha   90.00
_cell.angle_beta   90.00
_cell.angle_gamma   90.00
#
_symmetry.space_group_name_H-M   'P 1'
#
loop_
_entity.id
_entity.type
_entity.pdbx_description
1 polymer ?
#
loop_
_entity_poly.entity_id
_entity_poly.type
_entity_poly.pdbx_seq_one_letter_code
_entity_poly.pdbx_strand_id
1 'polypeptide(L)'
;MDSMKKAISFSTIALLGAVLSGPVMAQPQHVINISGATLFEPFFLAPASTSDYIDADGDGQITDFSQLQFVQLAGTNPASSYWAVQYRAVGSGNGLKDLVNYGQVPATAAGDGELKWPDPGLINRTKFYDGGAVGQGNAANPGGMPYLSDPSGVYIDVAVMDVPTKWFVTQGNASQARWNAAPTTAGYGLNQTTSNATGGGVGNQEGGQANLLKSLGGLNTNTSAPDSNTVFDNSIAWVPIAFIANHGTGIDADFNGAADGNVKKTELQHLYVTGRMKNGENLVAVSRDSGSGTRNGAMNSLGVDPSWGVGDNVGQKHADKSNDKLGDSFVSTNKNSSSRMEQTVRNHRLAVGYTGLAGSSKAARESADNQYEVLNIMNDTDGGTVYVRPVMTNDGQGAAFNNIIWNGDANTGWQIGGAETFATIGNPYANDINASNGSESSDPAMRNVQAAAYLRNILESIKAFSAAPGDPANEGTPGQFLATQYALLAAMEALPTVTDPGNFELQDPADVNTNLRNTQFLPTEETLPGQYGDVGFGWVSERLTGAAYSDGVANGAHYVTNDGTAVAYNVKMVAGNAIHERNAIAGDFNNDGARTATDISAMVNAYENANDRAFLAINDSNAVLELLGDFNGDGNFDLADVHYGVDGLFAAGRIGNKLDRKQNFIDADNAFGGNLFGTTLETSKTYVAGDSRGDVAGNAITKGAAPSGADGAIGAADIDYVFSQFVGKDEDSTGGVEWSNLDEAVMSDLSADMNGDMNINQLDVDDLVQNILGTEYGDANLDGVIDALDLNVIAVNFNGTNIGWDKGDFNGDGLVDALDLNTVAVNFGFGLANANALSFADAMAMVNAVPEPGAFMLMSLGGILLVRRKRA
;
A
#
# COMPACT_ATOMS: atom_id res chain seq x y z
N MET A 1 45.85 40.59 16.75
CA MET A 1 45.80 42.00 17.20
C MET A 1 44.35 42.29 17.52
N ASP A 2 43.83 41.84 18.65
CA ASP A 2 44.15 42.28 20.01
C ASP A 2 43.62 43.69 20.30
N SER A 3 42.46 43.75 20.96
CA SER A 3 41.99 44.73 21.97
C SER A 3 40.45 44.67 22.06
N MET A 4 39.88 43.79 22.89
CA MET A 4 39.66 43.91 24.35
C MET A 4 38.28 44.49 24.75
N LYS A 5 37.46 43.53 25.21
CA LYS A 5 36.41 43.56 26.23
C LYS A 5 36.43 44.75 27.21
N LYS A 6 35.27 45.36 27.46
CA LYS A 6 34.62 45.44 28.80
C LYS A 6 33.20 46.01 28.73
N ALA A 7 32.34 45.39 29.54
CA ALA A 7 30.90 45.60 29.66
C ALA A 7 30.52 46.79 30.56
N ILE A 8 29.21 47.11 30.50
CA ILE A 8 28.29 47.64 31.53
C ILE A 8 27.62 48.96 31.12
N SER A 9 26.34 48.89 30.74
CA SER A 9 25.25 49.47 31.54
C SER A 9 23.88 49.04 30.99
N PHE A 10 23.12 48.34 31.84
CA PHE A 10 21.69 48.06 31.68
C PHE A 10 20.89 49.37 31.85
N SER A 11 19.99 49.67 30.92
CA SER A 11 18.74 50.42 31.18
C SER A 11 17.75 50.20 30.04
N THR A 12 16.85 49.26 30.31
CA THR A 12 15.49 49.05 29.78
C THR A 12 14.94 50.12 28.84
N ILE A 13 14.81 49.79 27.55
CA ILE A 13 13.76 50.32 26.67
C ILE A 13 13.04 49.10 26.10
N ALA A 14 11.77 48.94 26.51
CA ALA A 14 10.86 47.97 25.95
C ALA A 14 10.64 48.30 24.47
N LEU A 15 11.33 47.59 23.58
CA LEU A 15 11.00 47.58 22.17
C LEU A 15 9.81 46.62 22.02
N LEU A 16 8.60 47.18 21.92
CA LEU A 16 7.46 46.48 21.35
C LEU A 16 7.90 45.99 19.96
N GLY A 17 8.16 44.69 19.83
CA GLY A 17 8.27 44.05 18.54
C GLY A 17 6.90 44.14 17.87
N ALA A 18 6.80 44.98 16.84
CA ALA A 18 5.64 45.02 15.97
C ALA A 18 5.49 43.66 15.30
N VAL A 19 4.55 42.85 15.79
CA VAL A 19 3.95 41.77 15.02
C VAL A 19 3.37 42.45 13.78
N LEU A 20 3.84 42.04 12.60
CA LEU A 20 3.17 42.36 11.34
C LEU A 20 1.78 41.71 11.40
N SER A 21 0.81 42.44 11.96
CA SER A 21 -0.59 42.06 11.90
C SER A 21 -1.00 42.14 10.44
N GLY A 22 -1.35 41.00 9.85
CA GLY A 22 -2.13 40.95 8.62
C GLY A 22 -3.42 41.78 8.77
N PRO A 23 -4.16 42.02 7.67
CA PRO A 23 -5.40 42.78 7.73
C PRO A 23 -6.31 42.23 8.83
N VAL A 24 -6.74 43.09 9.75
CA VAL A 24 -7.66 42.73 10.84
C VAL A 24 -9.02 42.43 10.21
N MET A 25 -9.26 41.17 9.88
CA MET A 25 -10.58 40.71 9.44
C MET A 25 -11.50 40.65 10.66
N ALA A 26 -12.73 41.14 10.51
CA ALA A 26 -13.74 41.01 11.56
C ALA A 26 -14.01 39.52 11.82
N GLN A 27 -14.03 39.12 13.09
CA GLN A 27 -14.33 37.73 13.46
C GLN A 27 -15.75 37.38 13.01
N PRO A 28 -15.95 36.23 12.33
CA PRO A 28 -17.27 35.71 12.02
C PRO A 28 -18.08 35.46 13.28
N GLN A 29 -19.41 35.40 13.14
CA GLN A 29 -20.29 35.14 14.27
C GLN A 29 -20.02 33.75 14.87
N HIS A 30 -19.89 32.73 14.01
CA HIS A 30 -19.64 31.35 14.41
C HIS A 30 -18.68 30.67 13.44
N VAL A 31 -17.58 30.12 13.97
CA VAL A 31 -16.56 29.39 13.20
C VAL A 31 -16.75 27.89 13.41
N ILE A 32 -16.72 27.13 12.31
CA ILE A 32 -16.79 25.67 12.30
C ILE A 32 -15.56 25.15 11.57
N ASN A 33 -14.78 24.30 12.23
CA ASN A 33 -13.54 23.79 11.67
C ASN A 33 -13.64 22.29 11.38
N ILE A 34 -13.37 21.94 10.13
CA ILE A 34 -13.52 20.60 9.58
C ILE A 34 -12.16 20.18 8.98
N SER A 35 -11.73 18.94 9.22
CA SER A 35 -10.48 18.40 8.68
C SER A 35 -10.68 16.96 8.21
N GLY A 36 -10.18 16.56 7.04
CA GLY A 36 -10.20 15.13 6.66
C GLY A 36 -10.22 14.81 5.18
N ALA A 37 -11.05 13.82 4.82
CA ALA A 37 -11.12 13.16 3.52
C ALA A 37 -11.12 14.14 2.34
N THR A 38 -10.24 13.92 1.37
CA THR A 38 -10.15 14.73 0.14
C THR A 38 -11.26 14.40 -0.85
N LEU A 39 -11.75 13.15 -0.87
CA LEU A 39 -12.82 12.72 -1.78
C LEU A 39 -14.14 13.46 -1.53
N PHE A 40 -14.32 13.98 -0.33
CA PHE A 40 -15.52 14.70 0.10
C PHE A 40 -15.47 16.23 -0.15
N GLU A 41 -14.37 16.76 -0.70
CA GLU A 41 -14.23 18.18 -1.07
C GLU A 41 -15.42 18.73 -1.88
N PRO A 42 -16.00 18.01 -2.88
CA PRO A 42 -17.11 18.53 -3.67
C PRO A 42 -18.33 18.96 -2.84
N PHE A 43 -18.58 18.29 -1.71
CA PHE A 43 -19.67 18.67 -0.82
C PHE A 43 -19.43 20.07 -0.25
N PHE A 44 -18.23 20.35 0.26
CA PHE A 44 -17.87 21.65 0.85
C PHE A 44 -17.75 22.79 -0.16
N LEU A 45 -17.70 22.48 -1.46
CA LEU A 45 -17.81 23.46 -2.55
C LEU A 45 -19.28 23.76 -2.92
N ALA A 46 -20.20 22.85 -2.61
CA ALA A 46 -21.61 22.97 -2.98
C ALA A 46 -22.35 23.96 -2.05
N PRO A 47 -23.25 24.81 -2.59
CA PRO A 47 -24.15 25.63 -1.78
C PRO A 47 -24.98 24.79 -0.79
N ALA A 48 -25.35 23.58 -1.20
CA ALA A 48 -26.11 22.62 -0.40
C ALA A 48 -25.48 22.31 0.96
N SER A 49 -24.14 22.35 1.09
CA SER A 49 -23.44 22.04 2.35
C SER A 49 -23.78 22.94 3.53
N THR A 50 -24.42 24.08 3.25
CA THR A 50 -24.65 25.17 4.21
C THR A 50 -26.03 25.82 4.01
N SER A 51 -26.92 25.16 3.26
CA SER A 51 -28.35 25.53 3.16
C SER A 51 -29.03 25.36 4.51
N ASP A 52 -29.86 26.32 4.90
CA ASP A 52 -30.56 26.27 6.19
C ASP A 52 -31.80 25.36 6.11
N TYR A 53 -31.69 24.09 6.49
CA TYR A 53 -32.79 23.14 6.41
C TYR A 53 -33.63 23.11 7.68
N ILE A 54 -32.99 23.21 8.85
CA ILE A 54 -33.66 23.05 10.16
C ILE A 54 -33.93 24.36 10.91
N ASP A 55 -33.75 25.53 10.28
CA ASP A 55 -33.73 26.84 10.97
C ASP A 55 -32.61 26.86 12.03
N ALA A 56 -31.38 26.62 11.58
CA ALA A 56 -30.24 26.45 12.48
C ALA A 56 -29.80 27.77 13.14
N ASP A 57 -30.21 28.93 12.61
CA ASP A 57 -29.97 30.23 13.22
C ASP A 57 -31.15 30.77 14.05
N GLY A 58 -32.32 30.13 13.97
CA GLY A 58 -33.51 30.45 14.76
C GLY A 58 -34.21 31.72 14.32
N ASP A 59 -33.99 32.17 13.08
CA ASP A 59 -34.62 33.35 12.51
C ASP A 59 -36.01 33.06 11.91
N GLY A 60 -36.41 31.78 11.86
CA GLY A 60 -37.69 31.31 11.34
C GLY A 60 -37.75 31.17 9.82
N GLN A 61 -36.61 31.31 9.12
CA GLN A 61 -36.48 31.09 7.69
C GLN A 61 -35.74 29.78 7.43
N ILE A 62 -36.20 29.04 6.43
CA ILE A 62 -35.55 27.81 5.96
C ILE A 62 -35.43 27.83 4.44
N THR A 63 -34.57 26.98 3.94
CA THR A 63 -34.52 26.60 2.53
C THR A 63 -35.75 25.75 2.22
N ASP A 64 -36.63 26.29 1.37
CA ASP A 64 -37.82 25.61 0.87
C ASP A 64 -38.07 26.06 -0.58
N PHE A 65 -37.73 25.20 -1.53
CA PHE A 65 -37.91 25.49 -2.95
C PHE A 65 -39.36 25.48 -3.41
N SER A 66 -40.27 24.83 -2.67
CA SER A 66 -41.72 24.94 -2.94
C SER A 66 -42.22 26.38 -2.73
N GLN A 67 -41.51 27.15 -1.90
CA GLN A 67 -41.76 28.56 -1.62
C GLN A 67 -40.78 29.51 -2.33
N LEU A 68 -39.90 28.99 -3.20
CA LEU A 68 -38.81 29.73 -3.85
C LEU A 68 -37.85 30.41 -2.84
N GLN A 69 -37.66 29.81 -1.67
CA GLN A 69 -36.79 30.31 -0.61
C GLN A 69 -35.50 29.49 -0.57
N PHE A 70 -34.37 30.16 -0.81
CA PHE A 70 -33.04 29.58 -0.65
C PHE A 70 -32.27 30.39 0.40
N VAL A 71 -32.07 29.78 1.57
CA VAL A 71 -31.45 30.43 2.73
C VAL A 71 -30.09 29.81 2.99
N GLN A 72 -29.07 30.65 3.10
CA GLN A 72 -27.68 30.23 3.09
C GLN A 72 -26.96 30.77 4.33
N LEU A 73 -26.56 29.86 5.21
CA LEU A 73 -25.95 30.22 6.50
C LEU A 73 -24.47 30.63 6.36
N ALA A 74 -23.82 30.17 5.29
CA ALA A 74 -22.44 30.50 4.97
C ALA A 74 -22.36 31.23 3.62
N GLY A 75 -22.41 32.55 3.64
CA GLY A 75 -22.22 33.40 2.46
C GLY A 75 -20.75 33.53 2.06
N THR A 76 -20.49 34.09 0.87
CA THR A 76 -19.12 34.30 0.34
C THR A 76 -18.28 35.28 1.16
N ASN A 77 -18.91 36.12 1.99
CA ASN A 77 -18.23 36.93 3.00
C ASN A 77 -18.44 36.33 4.40
N PRO A 78 -17.44 35.64 4.97
CA PRO A 78 -17.60 34.97 6.27
C PRO A 78 -17.90 35.93 7.42
N ALA A 79 -17.38 37.15 7.37
CA ALA A 79 -17.54 38.14 8.43
C ALA A 79 -18.99 38.68 8.57
N SER A 80 -19.83 38.48 7.56
CA SER A 80 -21.24 38.91 7.57
C SER A 80 -22.22 37.74 7.45
N SER A 81 -21.73 36.50 7.55
CA SER A 81 -22.53 35.29 7.49
C SER A 81 -22.74 34.72 8.89
N TYR A 82 -23.80 33.94 9.09
CA TYR A 82 -24.04 33.26 10.36
C TYR A 82 -22.92 32.26 10.67
N TRP A 83 -22.54 31.45 9.67
CA TRP A 83 -21.42 30.51 9.74
C TRP A 83 -20.22 30.93 8.89
N ALA A 84 -19.04 30.66 9.44
CA ALA A 84 -17.77 30.54 8.74
C ALA A 84 -17.29 29.09 8.81
N VAL A 85 -17.60 28.31 7.77
CA VAL A 85 -17.23 26.90 7.64
C VAL A 85 -15.86 26.82 6.98
N GLN A 86 -14.88 26.39 7.76
CA GLN A 86 -13.49 26.20 7.32
C GLN A 86 -13.20 24.71 7.20
N TYR A 87 -12.88 24.26 5.99
CA TYR A 87 -12.55 22.87 5.70
C TYR A 87 -11.10 22.74 5.22
N ARG A 88 -10.40 21.73 5.75
CA ARG A 88 -9.03 21.36 5.39
C ARG A 88 -9.01 19.95 4.81
N ALA A 89 -8.69 19.83 3.53
CA ALA A 89 -8.48 18.55 2.88
C ALA A 89 -7.06 18.04 3.19
N VAL A 90 -6.96 17.06 4.08
CA VAL A 90 -5.67 16.49 4.55
C VAL A 90 -5.63 14.96 4.47
N GLY A 91 -6.74 14.33 4.06
CA GLY A 91 -6.97 12.89 4.11
C GLY A 91 -7.50 12.44 5.48
N SER A 92 -8.35 11.41 5.49
CA SER A 92 -9.08 10.91 6.67
C SER A 92 -8.19 10.64 7.87
N GLY A 93 -7.07 9.93 7.69
CA GLY A 93 -6.16 9.63 8.80
C GLY A 93 -5.50 10.87 9.43
N ASN A 94 -5.24 11.92 8.64
CA ASN A 94 -4.75 13.19 9.19
C ASN A 94 -5.88 14.01 9.80
N GLY A 95 -7.09 13.95 9.23
CA GLY A 95 -8.28 14.58 9.81
C GLY A 95 -8.61 14.02 11.20
N LEU A 96 -8.58 12.70 11.36
CA LEU A 96 -8.74 12.05 12.66
C LEU A 96 -7.63 12.46 13.64
N LYS A 97 -6.37 12.48 13.18
CA LYS A 97 -5.25 12.93 14.01
C LYS A 97 -5.43 14.39 14.46
N ASP A 98 -5.91 15.25 13.58
CA ASP A 98 -6.21 16.65 13.88
C ASP A 98 -7.34 16.75 14.92
N LEU A 99 -8.40 15.94 14.84
CA LEU A 99 -9.46 15.87 15.84
C LEU A 99 -8.96 15.35 17.19
N VAL A 100 -8.15 14.28 17.18
CA VAL A 100 -7.55 13.71 18.41
C VAL A 100 -6.70 14.74 19.14
N ASN A 101 -5.86 15.47 18.39
CA ASN A 101 -4.94 16.43 18.98
C ASN A 101 -5.62 17.75 19.36
N TYR A 102 -6.60 18.20 18.56
CA TYR A 102 -7.10 19.57 18.62
C TYR A 102 -8.62 19.70 18.78
N GLY A 103 -9.34 18.60 19.06
CA GLY A 103 -10.79 18.65 19.31
C GLY A 103 -11.14 19.16 20.71
N GLN A 104 -10.27 18.92 21.69
CA GLN A 104 -10.43 19.35 23.09
C GLN A 104 -9.42 20.42 23.53
N VAL A 105 -8.35 20.63 22.76
CA VAL A 105 -7.26 21.59 23.04
C VAL A 105 -7.00 22.40 21.76
N PRO A 106 -6.75 23.71 21.81
CA PRO A 106 -6.53 24.48 20.58
C PRO A 106 -5.12 24.26 20.05
N ALA A 107 -4.99 24.23 18.72
CA ALA A 107 -3.75 24.56 18.05
C ALA A 107 -3.48 26.07 18.18
N THR A 108 -2.27 26.43 18.56
CA THR A 108 -1.75 27.78 18.79
C THR A 108 -0.57 28.16 17.88
N ALA A 109 0.14 27.18 17.32
CA ALA A 109 1.32 27.41 16.49
C ALA A 109 0.97 27.60 15.01
N ALA A 110 1.53 28.66 14.41
CA ALA A 110 1.38 28.95 12.99
C ALA A 110 2.17 27.97 12.10
N GLY A 111 1.67 27.71 10.89
CA GLY A 111 2.27 26.79 9.93
C GLY A 111 2.31 25.33 10.40
N ASP A 112 3.24 24.54 9.87
CA ASP A 112 3.29 23.07 10.07
C ASP A 112 3.71 22.60 11.47
N GLY A 113 3.83 23.50 12.45
CA GLY A 113 4.26 23.17 13.82
C GLY A 113 3.23 22.35 14.59
N GLU A 114 1.94 22.56 14.33
CA GLU A 114 0.84 21.83 14.98
C GLU A 114 -0.17 21.31 13.96
N LEU A 115 -0.64 22.16 13.04
CA LEU A 115 -1.52 21.82 11.92
C LEU A 115 -0.82 22.10 10.60
N LYS A 116 -0.66 21.08 9.75
CA LYS A 116 -0.03 21.25 8.44
C LYS A 116 -0.89 22.08 7.48
N TRP A 117 -0.27 22.69 6.46
CA TRP A 117 -1.05 23.23 5.35
C TRP A 117 -1.90 22.12 4.68
N PRO A 118 -3.17 22.40 4.34
CA PRO A 118 -4.00 21.42 3.62
C PRO A 118 -3.56 21.30 2.17
N ASP A 119 -4.15 20.38 1.40
CA ASP A 119 -3.95 20.33 -0.07
C ASP A 119 -4.82 21.41 -0.75
N PRO A 120 -6.16 21.28 -0.77
CA PRO A 120 -7.05 22.44 -0.78
C PRO A 120 -7.60 22.79 0.61
N GLY A 121 -7.69 24.09 0.90
CA GLY A 121 -8.39 24.64 2.06
C GLY A 121 -9.55 25.52 1.62
N LEU A 122 -10.74 25.32 2.21
CA LEU A 122 -11.97 26.05 1.86
C LEU A 122 -12.51 26.87 3.05
N ILE A 123 -13.01 28.07 2.76
CA ILE A 123 -13.82 28.89 3.66
C ILE A 123 -15.08 29.30 2.91
N ASN A 124 -16.25 28.91 3.41
CA ASN A 124 -17.55 29.20 2.79
C ASN A 124 -17.54 28.96 1.26
N ARG A 125 -17.12 27.75 0.85
CA ARG A 125 -16.99 27.27 -0.54
C ARG A 125 -15.91 27.96 -1.39
N THR A 126 -15.12 28.85 -0.81
CA THR A 126 -14.04 29.57 -1.51
C THR A 126 -12.69 29.02 -1.06
N LYS A 127 -11.79 28.73 -2.01
CA LYS A 127 -10.43 28.31 -1.66
C LYS A 127 -9.68 29.42 -0.93
N PHE A 128 -9.16 29.11 0.25
CA PHE A 128 -8.14 29.91 0.93
C PHE A 128 -6.72 29.35 0.74
N TYR A 129 -6.61 28.10 0.25
CA TYR A 129 -5.35 27.47 -0.07
C TYR A 129 -5.53 26.45 -1.21
N ASP A 130 -4.58 26.41 -2.15
CA ASP A 130 -4.56 25.48 -3.29
C ASP A 130 -3.10 25.21 -3.74
N GLY A 131 -2.32 24.55 -2.89
CA GLY A 131 -0.85 24.46 -3.06
C GLY A 131 -0.10 25.79 -2.84
N GLY A 132 -0.81 26.79 -2.34
CA GLY A 132 -0.34 28.14 -2.03
C GLY A 132 -1.48 28.98 -1.48
N ALA A 133 -1.17 30.00 -0.65
CA ALA A 133 -2.19 30.86 -0.08
C ALA A 133 -2.93 31.62 -1.19
N VAL A 134 -4.25 31.44 -1.23
CA VAL A 134 -5.17 32.12 -2.15
C VAL A 134 -6.29 32.76 -1.33
N GLY A 135 -6.95 33.81 -1.83
CA GLY A 135 -8.11 34.38 -1.13
C GLY A 135 -7.82 34.83 0.31
N GLN A 136 -8.52 34.24 1.29
CA GLN A 136 -8.58 34.68 2.69
C GLN A 136 -7.66 33.93 3.66
N GLY A 137 -6.70 33.14 3.16
CA GLY A 137 -5.79 32.37 4.03
C GLY A 137 -4.95 33.26 4.95
N ASN A 138 -4.73 32.81 6.19
CA ASN A 138 -3.92 33.54 7.17
C ASN A 138 -2.79 32.66 7.70
N ALA A 139 -1.58 32.87 7.16
CA ALA A 139 -0.39 32.11 7.54
C ALA A 139 0.04 32.29 9.01
N ALA A 140 -0.45 33.31 9.71
CA ALA A 140 -0.19 33.49 11.14
C ALA A 140 -1.06 32.59 12.02
N ASN A 141 -2.09 31.96 11.45
CA ASN A 141 -2.93 31.01 12.16
C ASN A 141 -2.43 29.57 11.89
N PRO A 142 -2.66 28.64 12.83
CA PRO A 142 -2.40 27.21 12.62
C PRO A 142 -3.03 26.69 11.32
N GLY A 143 -2.25 25.92 10.54
CA GLY A 143 -2.71 25.37 9.26
C GLY A 143 -3.10 26.41 8.20
N GLY A 144 -2.78 27.69 8.40
CA GLY A 144 -3.16 28.76 7.49
C GLY A 144 -4.63 29.19 7.56
N MET A 145 -5.36 28.75 8.59
CA MET A 145 -6.80 28.94 8.71
C MET A 145 -7.19 30.43 8.67
N PRO A 146 -8.15 30.85 7.84
CA PRO A 146 -8.60 32.25 7.79
C PRO A 146 -8.95 32.85 9.15
N TYR A 147 -9.61 32.08 10.01
CA TYR A 147 -10.07 32.49 11.34
C TYR A 147 -9.71 31.46 12.42
N LEU A 148 -9.41 31.96 13.62
CA LEU A 148 -9.30 31.13 14.83
C LEU A 148 -10.70 30.68 15.28
N SER A 149 -10.79 29.58 16.01
CA SER A 149 -12.06 29.18 16.63
C SER A 149 -12.49 30.19 17.69
N ASP A 150 -11.52 30.66 18.47
CA ASP A 150 -11.66 31.67 19.50
C ASP A 150 -10.26 32.29 19.80
N PRO A 151 -10.12 33.25 20.73
CA PRO A 151 -8.82 33.88 21.02
C PRO A 151 -7.71 32.93 21.49
N SER A 152 -8.04 31.70 21.90
CA SER A 152 -7.06 30.69 22.35
C SER A 152 -6.45 29.89 21.20
N GLY A 153 -7.07 29.82 20.02
CA GLY A 153 -6.50 29.16 18.85
C GLY A 153 -7.53 28.46 17.95
N VAL A 154 -7.06 27.46 17.20
CA VAL A 154 -7.87 26.64 16.27
C VAL A 154 -8.15 25.29 16.92
N TYR A 155 -9.41 25.01 17.16
CA TYR A 155 -9.90 23.67 17.47
C TYR A 155 -10.43 22.99 16.21
N ILE A 156 -10.50 21.67 16.22
CA ILE A 156 -11.09 20.87 15.15
C ILE A 156 -12.41 20.28 15.65
N ASP A 157 -13.51 20.67 15.03
CA ASP A 157 -14.84 20.27 15.50
C ASP A 157 -15.30 18.95 14.85
N VAL A 158 -14.88 18.70 13.61
CA VAL A 158 -15.29 17.53 12.82
C VAL A 158 -14.10 16.94 12.07
N ALA A 159 -13.91 15.63 12.17
CA ALA A 159 -13.08 14.86 11.26
C ALA A 159 -13.94 14.20 10.17
N VAL A 160 -13.62 14.45 8.91
CA VAL A 160 -14.27 13.81 7.76
C VAL A 160 -13.52 12.53 7.42
N MET A 161 -14.21 11.41 7.41
CA MET A 161 -13.61 10.09 7.34
C MET A 161 -14.26 9.25 6.22
N ASP A 162 -13.45 8.69 5.33
CA ASP A 162 -13.93 7.79 4.26
C ASP A 162 -14.47 6.43 4.81
N VAL A 163 -14.17 6.12 6.08
CA VAL A 163 -14.59 4.89 6.79
C VAL A 163 -14.89 5.21 8.26
N PRO A 164 -15.66 4.36 8.98
CA PRO A 164 -15.86 4.51 10.42
C PRO A 164 -14.55 4.66 11.20
N THR A 165 -14.56 5.46 12.28
CA THR A 165 -13.36 5.70 13.11
C THR A 165 -12.73 4.39 13.58
N LYS A 166 -13.55 3.38 13.90
CA LYS A 166 -13.10 2.04 14.34
C LYS A 166 -12.22 1.31 13.32
N TRP A 167 -12.38 1.60 12.02
CA TRP A 167 -11.59 1.00 10.94
C TRP A 167 -10.24 1.70 10.76
N PHE A 168 -10.00 2.79 11.48
CA PHE A 168 -8.83 3.64 11.34
C PHE A 168 -7.93 3.64 12.59
N VAL A 169 -8.28 2.87 13.62
CA VAL A 169 -7.66 2.99 14.94
C VAL A 169 -7.08 1.67 15.43
N THR A 170 -5.84 1.74 15.90
CA THR A 170 -5.11 0.58 16.42
C THR A 170 -5.79 -0.02 17.64
N GLN A 171 -5.74 -1.34 17.80
CA GLN A 171 -6.34 -2.07 18.93
C GLN A 171 -5.36 -3.03 19.59
N GLY A 172 -5.36 -3.07 20.92
CA GLY A 172 -4.54 -4.03 21.68
C GLY A 172 -3.03 -3.76 21.55
N ASN A 173 -2.25 -4.82 21.31
CA ASN A 173 -0.79 -4.75 21.22
C ASN A 173 -0.25 -5.48 19.97
N ALA A 174 0.97 -5.13 19.58
CA ALA A 174 1.55 -5.59 18.32
C ALA A 174 1.88 -7.10 18.29
N SER A 175 2.03 -7.77 19.44
CA SER A 175 2.27 -9.23 19.46
C SER A 175 1.07 -10.05 18.98
N GLN A 176 -0.11 -9.41 18.92
CA GLN A 176 -1.35 -10.01 18.43
C GLN A 176 -1.67 -9.58 16.99
N ALA A 177 -0.80 -8.79 16.35
CA ALA A 177 -1.03 -8.33 14.99
C ALA A 177 -1.13 -9.53 14.04
N ARG A 178 -2.15 -9.51 13.19
CA ARG A 178 -2.44 -10.51 12.16
C ARG A 178 -3.02 -9.81 10.94
N TRP A 179 -2.74 -10.34 9.75
CA TRP A 179 -3.18 -9.72 8.50
C TRP A 179 -4.70 -9.67 8.34
N ASN A 180 -5.42 -10.59 8.97
CA ASN A 180 -6.88 -10.71 8.95
C ASN A 180 -7.55 -10.23 10.26
N ALA A 181 -6.85 -9.46 11.09
CA ALA A 181 -7.46 -8.86 12.27
C ALA A 181 -8.61 -7.93 11.83
N ALA A 182 -9.78 -8.09 12.44
CA ALA A 182 -10.93 -7.24 12.17
C ALA A 182 -10.92 -5.99 13.08
N PRO A 183 -11.60 -4.88 12.69
CA PRO A 183 -11.76 -3.73 13.55
C PRO A 183 -12.24 -4.11 14.95
N THR A 184 -11.70 -3.48 15.99
CA THR A 184 -11.97 -3.76 17.42
C THR A 184 -11.35 -5.04 18.01
N THR A 185 -10.71 -5.89 17.19
CA THR A 185 -9.96 -7.06 17.69
C THR A 185 -8.53 -6.68 18.07
N ALA A 186 -7.95 -7.33 19.09
CA ALA A 186 -6.59 -7.02 19.53
C ALA A 186 -5.57 -7.40 18.44
N GLY A 187 -4.63 -6.50 18.12
CA GLY A 187 -3.69 -6.66 17.01
C GLY A 187 -4.05 -5.82 15.78
N TYR A 188 -5.30 -5.36 15.67
CA TYR A 188 -5.75 -4.56 14.52
C TYR A 188 -4.96 -3.25 14.37
N GLY A 189 -4.49 -2.97 13.16
CA GLY A 189 -3.76 -1.79 12.77
C GLY A 189 -2.30 -1.74 13.23
N LEU A 190 -1.74 -2.87 13.69
CA LEU A 190 -0.45 -2.94 14.38
C LEU A 190 0.65 -3.72 13.63
N ASN A 191 0.57 -3.85 12.30
CA ASN A 191 1.68 -4.41 11.51
C ASN A 191 3.00 -3.66 11.79
N GLN A 192 4.02 -4.40 12.21
CA GLN A 192 5.33 -3.85 12.57
C GLN A 192 6.29 -3.75 11.39
N THR A 193 5.96 -4.36 10.24
CA THR A 193 6.78 -4.33 9.04
C THR A 193 6.82 -2.91 8.47
N THR A 194 8.03 -2.41 8.24
CA THR A 194 8.28 -1.14 7.56
C THR A 194 8.62 -1.36 6.09
N SER A 195 8.47 -0.33 5.26
CA SER A 195 8.85 -0.44 3.86
C SER A 195 10.36 -0.64 3.65
N ASN A 196 10.71 -1.31 2.55
CA ASN A 196 12.07 -1.46 2.08
C ASN A 196 12.49 -0.24 1.23
N ALA A 197 13.80 -0.01 1.11
CA ALA A 197 14.32 1.01 0.19
C ALA A 197 14.25 0.52 -1.27
N THR A 198 14.22 1.45 -2.22
CA THR A 198 14.33 1.17 -3.67
C THR A 198 15.23 2.21 -4.35
N GLY A 199 15.64 2.00 -5.62
CA GLY A 199 16.33 3.00 -6.46
C GLY A 199 17.55 3.67 -5.83
N GLY A 200 18.36 2.94 -5.06
CA GLY A 200 19.54 3.48 -4.37
C GLY A 200 19.25 4.29 -3.09
N GLY A 201 17.99 4.41 -2.66
CA GLY A 201 17.61 4.85 -1.31
C GLY A 201 17.73 6.35 -1.04
N VAL A 202 17.40 7.22 -2.01
CA VAL A 202 17.44 8.68 -1.83
C VAL A 202 16.04 9.27 -1.82
N GLY A 203 15.76 10.15 -0.85
CA GLY A 203 14.49 10.88 -0.80
C GLY A 203 13.30 9.95 -0.58
N ASN A 204 12.31 9.98 -1.48
CA ASN A 204 11.09 9.17 -1.34
C ASN A 204 11.33 7.66 -1.55
N GLN A 205 12.51 7.26 -2.02
CA GLN A 205 12.88 5.87 -2.21
C GLN A 205 13.58 5.26 -0.99
N GLU A 206 13.80 6.08 0.06
CA GLU A 206 14.19 5.56 1.37
C GLU A 206 13.12 4.59 1.89
N GLY A 207 13.56 3.53 2.57
CA GLY A 207 12.66 2.63 3.30
C GLY A 207 12.23 3.22 4.65
N GLY A 208 11.69 2.36 5.51
CA GLY A 208 11.38 2.66 6.90
C GLY A 208 10.01 3.28 7.14
N GLN A 209 9.12 3.32 6.14
CA GLN A 209 7.75 3.81 6.33
C GLN A 209 6.95 2.82 7.19
N ALA A 210 6.44 3.31 8.33
CA ALA A 210 5.52 2.53 9.16
C ALA A 210 4.11 2.50 8.54
N ASN A 211 3.43 1.36 8.70
CA ASN A 211 2.07 1.10 8.19
C ASN A 211 0.99 1.11 9.27
N LEU A 212 1.33 1.55 10.50
CA LEU A 212 0.39 1.60 11.61
C LEU A 212 -0.83 2.48 11.32
N LEU A 213 -1.99 2.08 11.83
CA LEU A 213 -3.18 2.92 11.86
C LEU A 213 -3.07 4.01 12.94
N LYS A 214 -4.09 4.85 13.08
CA LYS A 214 -4.04 5.99 14.02
C LYS A 214 -4.29 5.54 15.46
N SER A 215 -3.76 6.31 16.41
CA SER A 215 -4.10 6.18 17.82
C SER A 215 -5.11 7.25 18.20
N LEU A 216 -6.09 6.90 19.02
CA LEU A 216 -7.04 7.85 19.60
C LEU A 216 -6.47 8.62 20.79
N GLY A 217 -5.26 8.28 21.25
CA GLY A 217 -4.68 8.89 22.44
C GLY A 217 -5.60 8.70 23.65
N GLY A 218 -6.12 9.81 24.19
CA GLY A 218 -7.07 9.81 25.31
C GLY A 218 -8.54 9.63 24.92
N LEU A 219 -8.87 9.62 23.62
CA LEU A 219 -10.23 9.44 23.11
C LEU A 219 -10.61 7.96 23.01
N ASN A 220 -11.91 7.68 22.90
CA ASN A 220 -12.46 6.33 22.77
C ASN A 220 -13.64 6.28 21.79
N THR A 221 -14.04 5.09 21.33
CA THR A 221 -15.23 4.89 20.46
C THR A 221 -16.37 4.19 21.21
N ASN A 222 -16.47 4.34 22.54
CA ASN A 222 -17.48 3.64 23.34
C ASN A 222 -18.82 4.39 23.34
N THR A 223 -19.61 4.19 22.30
CA THR A 223 -20.94 4.81 22.17
C THR A 223 -22.02 4.12 23.01
N SER A 224 -21.74 2.97 23.65
CA SER A 224 -22.72 2.28 24.51
C SER A 224 -22.79 2.86 25.94
N ALA A 225 -21.69 3.45 26.40
CA ALA A 225 -21.62 4.21 27.65
C ALA A 225 -20.71 5.43 27.42
N PRO A 226 -21.21 6.45 26.70
CA PRO A 226 -20.36 7.54 26.24
C PRO A 226 -19.92 8.47 27.36
N ASP A 227 -18.71 9.00 27.22
CA ASP A 227 -18.09 9.99 28.09
C ASP A 227 -17.55 11.20 27.29
N SER A 228 -17.00 12.20 27.97
CA SER A 228 -16.54 13.43 27.32
C SER A 228 -15.45 13.23 26.26
N ASN A 229 -14.87 12.03 26.18
CA ASN A 229 -13.80 11.65 25.26
C ASN A 229 -14.30 10.67 24.18
N THR A 230 -15.59 10.35 24.16
CA THR A 230 -16.18 9.47 23.15
C THR A 230 -16.26 10.17 21.80
N VAL A 231 -15.71 9.51 20.79
CA VAL A 231 -15.83 9.85 19.37
C VAL A 231 -17.09 9.20 18.82
N PHE A 232 -17.96 10.01 18.23
CA PHE A 232 -19.17 9.58 17.55
C PHE A 232 -18.96 9.67 16.05
N ASP A 233 -19.19 8.55 15.37
CA ASP A 233 -19.30 8.47 13.91
C ASP A 233 -20.74 8.81 13.50
N ASN A 234 -20.91 9.90 12.74
CA ASN A 234 -22.19 10.27 12.13
C ASN A 234 -22.16 9.87 10.66
N SER A 235 -22.55 8.63 10.36
CA SER A 235 -22.50 8.08 9.01
C SER A 235 -23.49 8.78 8.07
N ILE A 236 -23.03 9.03 6.84
CA ILE A 236 -23.72 9.90 5.89
C ILE A 236 -24.10 9.13 4.63
N ALA A 237 -23.10 8.48 4.04
CA ALA A 237 -23.22 7.85 2.74
C ALA A 237 -22.17 6.73 2.61
N TRP A 238 -22.39 5.87 1.64
CA TRP A 238 -21.46 4.84 1.21
C TRP A 238 -20.72 5.30 -0.04
N VAL A 239 -19.41 5.08 -0.03
CA VAL A 239 -18.51 5.37 -1.13
C VAL A 239 -17.97 4.04 -1.66
N PRO A 240 -18.41 3.59 -2.86
CA PRO A 240 -17.85 2.40 -3.48
C PRO A 240 -16.39 2.60 -3.86
N ILE A 241 -15.60 1.53 -3.79
CA ILE A 241 -14.19 1.50 -4.17
C ILE A 241 -14.00 0.37 -5.19
N ALA A 242 -13.27 0.65 -6.27
CA ALA A 242 -12.87 -0.32 -7.29
C ALA A 242 -11.40 -0.71 -7.12
N PHE A 243 -11.08 -1.97 -7.37
CA PHE A 243 -9.72 -2.33 -7.76
C PHE A 243 -9.55 -2.04 -9.25
N ILE A 244 -8.37 -1.52 -9.59
CA ILE A 244 -8.02 -1.12 -10.95
C ILE A 244 -6.70 -1.77 -11.34
N ALA A 245 -6.51 -2.03 -12.62
CA ALA A 245 -5.28 -2.59 -13.13
C ALA A 245 -4.86 -1.91 -14.43
N ASN A 246 -3.56 -1.86 -14.68
CA ASN A 246 -3.11 -1.57 -16.03
C ASN A 246 -3.58 -2.67 -16.97
N HIS A 247 -3.93 -2.32 -18.20
CA HIS A 247 -4.32 -3.32 -19.21
C HIS A 247 -3.20 -4.33 -19.50
N GLY A 248 -1.94 -3.91 -19.34
CA GLY A 248 -0.74 -4.73 -19.46
C GLY A 248 -0.62 -5.87 -18.46
N THR A 249 -1.42 -5.84 -17.38
CA THR A 249 -1.31 -6.82 -16.31
C THR A 249 -1.65 -8.22 -16.79
N GLY A 250 -2.46 -8.37 -17.84
CA GLY A 250 -2.88 -9.69 -18.32
C GLY A 250 -3.67 -10.47 -17.26
N ILE A 251 -4.38 -9.78 -16.34
CA ILE A 251 -5.25 -10.41 -15.36
C ILE A 251 -6.34 -11.18 -16.10
N ASP A 252 -6.17 -12.49 -16.14
CA ASP A 252 -7.06 -13.50 -16.74
C ASP A 252 -7.37 -14.56 -15.67
N ALA A 253 -8.63 -14.94 -15.50
CA ALA A 253 -9.00 -16.03 -14.60
C ALA A 253 -8.95 -17.40 -15.27
N ASP A 254 -9.02 -17.52 -16.60
CA ASP A 254 -9.29 -18.79 -17.29
C ASP A 254 -8.14 -19.28 -18.19
N PHE A 255 -7.01 -18.56 -18.27
CA PHE A 255 -5.82 -18.92 -19.07
C PHE A 255 -6.12 -19.15 -20.54
N ASN A 256 -7.13 -18.45 -21.06
CA ASN A 256 -7.46 -18.52 -22.47
C ASN A 256 -6.66 -17.49 -23.29
N GLY A 257 -5.81 -16.70 -22.62
CA GLY A 257 -5.03 -15.62 -23.25
C GLY A 257 -5.87 -14.36 -23.49
N ALA A 258 -7.06 -14.26 -22.90
CA ALA A 258 -7.84 -13.05 -22.89
C ALA A 258 -7.75 -12.45 -21.50
N ALA A 259 -7.09 -11.30 -21.40
CA ALA A 259 -7.20 -10.47 -20.21
C ALA A 259 -8.70 -10.13 -20.02
N ASP A 260 -9.31 -10.69 -18.96
CA ASP A 260 -10.75 -10.62 -18.69
C ASP A 260 -11.05 -9.79 -17.43
N GLY A 261 -10.01 -9.40 -16.69
CA GLY A 261 -10.11 -8.57 -15.49
C GLY A 261 -10.65 -9.30 -14.28
N ASN A 262 -10.75 -10.63 -14.32
CA ASN A 262 -11.35 -11.41 -13.26
C ASN A 262 -10.32 -11.70 -12.16
N VAL A 263 -10.68 -11.42 -10.91
CA VAL A 263 -9.84 -11.67 -9.72
C VAL A 263 -10.70 -12.06 -8.51
N LYS A 264 -10.21 -12.95 -7.67
CA LYS A 264 -10.89 -13.33 -6.43
C LYS A 264 -10.52 -12.41 -5.28
N LYS A 265 -11.39 -12.26 -4.28
CA LYS A 265 -11.04 -11.57 -3.03
C LYS A 265 -9.81 -12.22 -2.39
N THR A 266 -9.73 -13.55 -2.35
CA THR A 266 -8.56 -14.26 -1.79
C THR A 266 -7.26 -14.02 -2.56
N GLU A 267 -7.32 -13.79 -3.88
CA GLU A 267 -6.14 -13.42 -4.66
C GLU A 267 -5.68 -12.00 -4.34
N LEU A 268 -6.61 -11.05 -4.19
CA LEU A 268 -6.29 -9.68 -3.76
C LEU A 268 -5.78 -9.64 -2.32
N GLN A 269 -6.35 -10.44 -1.40
CA GLN A 269 -5.81 -10.60 -0.04
C GLN A 269 -4.34 -11.00 -0.11
N HIS A 270 -4.02 -12.02 -0.90
CA HIS A 270 -2.65 -12.49 -1.07
C HIS A 270 -1.73 -11.38 -1.64
N LEU A 271 -2.14 -10.77 -2.75
CA LEU A 271 -1.36 -9.73 -3.44
C LEU A 271 -1.01 -8.55 -2.53
N TYR A 272 -1.98 -8.03 -1.79
CA TYR A 272 -1.74 -6.84 -0.96
C TYR A 272 -1.05 -7.13 0.37
N VAL A 273 -1.09 -8.39 0.84
CA VAL A 273 -0.46 -8.79 2.10
C VAL A 273 0.99 -9.24 1.87
N THR A 274 1.28 -9.94 0.78
CA THR A 274 2.62 -10.49 0.50
C THR A 274 3.38 -9.78 -0.62
N GLY A 275 2.70 -8.94 -1.42
CA GLY A 275 3.24 -8.35 -2.65
C GLY A 275 3.09 -9.25 -3.89
N ARG A 276 2.70 -10.53 -3.71
CA ARG A 276 2.60 -11.52 -4.79
C ARG A 276 1.25 -12.22 -4.79
N MET A 277 0.82 -12.68 -5.96
CA MET A 277 -0.40 -13.45 -6.13
C MET A 277 -0.29 -14.84 -5.48
N LYS A 278 -1.43 -15.47 -5.20
CA LYS A 278 -1.51 -16.81 -4.59
C LYS A 278 -0.86 -17.92 -5.43
N ASN A 279 -0.80 -17.76 -6.75
CA ASN A 279 -0.09 -18.67 -7.65
C ASN A 279 1.42 -18.39 -7.73
N GLY A 280 1.92 -17.38 -7.02
CA GLY A 280 3.31 -16.94 -7.01
C GLY A 280 3.63 -15.80 -7.98
N GLU A 281 2.66 -15.43 -8.85
CA GLU A 281 2.86 -14.38 -9.84
C GLU A 281 3.17 -13.03 -9.19
N ASN A 282 4.24 -12.40 -9.67
CA ASN A 282 4.79 -11.16 -9.14
C ASN A 282 4.31 -9.96 -9.97
N LEU A 283 3.18 -9.40 -9.56
CA LEU A 283 2.64 -8.14 -10.10
C LEU A 283 3.15 -6.95 -9.27
N VAL A 284 2.81 -5.74 -9.69
CA VAL A 284 3.13 -4.52 -8.92
C VAL A 284 1.91 -4.08 -8.13
N ALA A 285 1.89 -4.39 -6.83
CA ALA A 285 0.80 -4.08 -5.92
C ALA A 285 0.94 -2.64 -5.39
N VAL A 286 0.34 -1.69 -6.11
CA VAL A 286 0.37 -0.25 -5.76
C VAL A 286 -0.47 -0.02 -4.50
N SER A 287 0.12 0.55 -3.45
CA SER A 287 -0.58 0.83 -2.19
C SER A 287 -0.55 2.31 -1.81
N ARG A 288 -1.60 2.76 -1.11
CA ARG A 288 -1.62 4.08 -0.46
C ARG A 288 -0.97 4.01 0.91
N ASP A 289 -0.58 5.15 1.47
CA ASP A 289 -0.18 5.18 2.89
C ASP A 289 -1.32 4.74 3.83
N SER A 290 -1.00 4.18 4.99
CA SER A 290 -1.99 3.69 5.97
C SER A 290 -2.95 4.78 6.48
N GLY A 291 -2.61 6.06 6.27
CA GLY A 291 -3.47 7.22 6.53
C GLY A 291 -4.57 7.47 5.49
N SER A 292 -4.67 6.64 4.43
CA SER A 292 -5.68 6.74 3.39
C SER A 292 -6.98 6.01 3.76
N GLY A 293 -8.11 6.71 3.75
CA GLY A 293 -9.40 6.06 3.97
C GLY A 293 -9.83 5.16 2.81
N THR A 294 -9.42 5.45 1.58
CA THR A 294 -9.61 4.52 0.44
C THR A 294 -8.87 3.18 0.68
N ARG A 295 -7.65 3.21 1.24
CA ARG A 295 -6.94 1.96 1.63
C ARG A 295 -7.69 1.22 2.72
N ASN A 296 -8.14 1.96 3.73
CA ASN A 296 -8.83 1.35 4.86
C ASN A 296 -10.16 0.74 4.40
N GLY A 297 -10.93 1.39 3.53
CA GLY A 297 -12.16 0.83 2.95
C GLY A 297 -11.87 -0.41 2.08
N ALA A 298 -10.92 -0.30 1.15
CA ALA A 298 -10.55 -1.41 0.27
C ALA A 298 -10.10 -2.66 1.05
N MET A 299 -9.14 -2.51 1.96
CA MET A 299 -8.56 -3.63 2.70
C MET A 299 -9.57 -4.24 3.68
N ASN A 300 -10.30 -3.42 4.43
CA ASN A 300 -11.32 -3.93 5.35
C ASN A 300 -12.43 -4.69 4.62
N SER A 301 -12.89 -4.23 3.44
CA SER A 301 -13.87 -4.98 2.62
C SER A 301 -13.32 -6.30 2.08
N LEU A 302 -11.99 -6.44 1.95
CA LEU A 302 -11.35 -7.71 1.65
C LEU A 302 -11.14 -8.59 2.91
N GLY A 303 -11.47 -8.12 4.11
CA GLY A 303 -11.12 -8.81 5.36
C GLY A 303 -9.63 -8.72 5.71
N VAL A 304 -8.92 -7.75 5.14
CA VAL A 304 -7.50 -7.46 5.43
C VAL A 304 -7.41 -6.28 6.40
N ASP A 305 -6.67 -6.45 7.48
CA ASP A 305 -6.22 -5.37 8.34
C ASP A 305 -5.45 -4.35 7.48
N PRO A 306 -5.90 -3.09 7.39
CA PRO A 306 -5.29 -2.14 6.46
C PRO A 306 -3.80 -1.87 6.74
N SER A 307 -3.28 -2.12 7.94
CA SER A 307 -1.84 -2.03 8.23
C SER A 307 -1.01 -3.13 7.56
N TRP A 308 -1.63 -4.24 7.16
CA TRP A 308 -1.03 -5.33 6.40
C TRP A 308 -1.23 -5.25 4.89
N GLY A 309 -2.18 -4.43 4.41
CA GLY A 309 -2.38 -4.16 2.98
C GLY A 309 -1.30 -3.25 2.37
N VAL A 310 -0.05 -3.71 2.39
CA VAL A 310 1.16 -2.94 2.04
C VAL A 310 1.55 -3.04 0.57
N GLY A 311 1.12 -4.08 -0.14
CA GLY A 311 1.58 -4.39 -1.51
C GLY A 311 3.09 -4.67 -1.52
N ASP A 312 3.79 -4.16 -2.53
CA ASP A 312 5.27 -4.27 -2.67
C ASP A 312 6.07 -3.74 -1.47
N ASN A 313 5.44 -2.88 -0.65
CA ASN A 313 6.01 -2.30 0.56
C ASN A 313 7.41 -1.67 0.38
N VAL A 314 7.57 -0.81 -0.62
CA VAL A 314 8.78 -0.03 -0.91
C VAL A 314 8.59 1.49 -0.73
N GLY A 315 9.70 2.18 -0.45
CA GLY A 315 9.76 3.64 -0.39
C GLY A 315 8.98 4.26 0.76
N GLN A 316 9.07 5.58 0.89
CA GLN A 316 8.36 6.38 1.89
C GLN A 316 7.07 6.97 1.35
N LYS A 317 6.21 7.47 2.26
CA LYS A 317 5.03 8.23 1.85
C LYS A 317 5.44 9.44 1.01
N HIS A 318 4.93 9.51 -0.23
CA HIS A 318 5.34 10.55 -1.18
C HIS A 318 4.17 11.21 -1.91
N ALA A 319 4.41 12.46 -2.33
CA ALA A 319 3.51 13.30 -3.12
C ALA A 319 4.07 13.66 -4.51
N ASP A 320 5.32 13.28 -4.77
CA ASP A 320 6.02 13.64 -5.99
C ASP A 320 5.51 12.81 -7.16
N LYS A 321 5.19 13.50 -8.26
CA LYS A 321 4.68 12.92 -9.50
C LYS A 321 5.77 12.20 -10.29
N SER A 322 7.04 12.50 -10.04
CA SER A 322 8.18 11.81 -10.65
C SER A 322 8.18 10.31 -10.28
N ASN A 323 7.77 9.98 -9.05
CA ASN A 323 7.73 8.61 -8.53
C ASN A 323 6.57 7.76 -9.10
N ASP A 324 5.64 8.35 -9.86
CA ASP A 324 4.54 7.62 -10.51
C ASP A 324 4.87 7.23 -11.96
N LYS A 325 6.03 7.66 -12.47
CA LYS A 325 6.52 7.43 -13.83
C LYS A 325 7.62 6.38 -13.83
N LEU A 326 7.74 5.67 -14.94
CA LEU A 326 8.82 4.68 -15.12
C LEU A 326 10.17 5.39 -15.21
N GLY A 327 11.18 4.85 -14.54
CA GLY A 327 12.47 5.53 -14.34
C GLY A 327 13.14 5.15 -13.02
N ASP A 328 14.40 5.52 -12.86
CA ASP A 328 15.17 5.30 -11.62
C ASP A 328 14.48 5.80 -10.34
N SER A 329 13.56 6.76 -10.43
CA SER A 329 12.79 7.30 -9.30
C SER A 329 11.49 6.55 -9.01
N PHE A 330 11.16 5.48 -9.73
CA PHE A 330 9.88 4.79 -9.56
C PHE A 330 9.72 4.22 -8.15
N VAL A 331 8.50 4.34 -7.61
CA VAL A 331 8.09 3.77 -6.32
C VAL A 331 6.66 3.30 -6.48
N SER A 332 6.33 2.06 -6.16
CA SER A 332 4.98 1.53 -6.34
C SER A 332 4.05 1.83 -5.15
N THR A 333 4.56 1.93 -3.94
CA THR A 333 3.75 1.98 -2.71
C THR A 333 3.82 3.29 -1.93
N ASN A 334 3.02 3.38 -0.86
CA ASN A 334 2.94 4.55 0.02
C ASN A 334 2.48 5.84 -0.66
N LYS A 335 1.64 5.72 -1.70
CA LYS A 335 1.05 6.85 -2.42
C LYS A 335 0.19 7.73 -1.50
N ASN A 336 0.42 9.04 -1.50
CA ASN A 336 -0.32 9.95 -0.60
C ASN A 336 -1.76 10.28 -1.04
N SER A 337 -2.11 10.09 -2.31
CA SER A 337 -3.42 10.44 -2.89
C SER A 337 -3.88 9.43 -3.95
N SER A 338 -5.20 9.34 -4.18
CA SER A 338 -5.75 8.43 -5.21
C SER A 338 -5.22 8.80 -6.59
N SER A 339 -5.03 10.10 -6.87
CA SER A 339 -4.45 10.56 -8.14
C SER A 339 -3.02 10.07 -8.40
N ARG A 340 -2.20 9.85 -7.38
CA ARG A 340 -0.83 9.30 -7.58
C ARG A 340 -0.91 7.80 -7.85
N MET A 341 -1.80 7.11 -7.14
CA MET A 341 -2.08 5.69 -7.34
C MET A 341 -2.64 5.40 -8.74
N GLU A 342 -3.67 6.12 -9.17
CA GLU A 342 -4.24 6.05 -10.52
C GLU A 342 -3.17 6.26 -11.61
N GLN A 343 -2.28 7.24 -11.42
CA GLN A 343 -1.18 7.51 -12.35
C GLN A 343 -0.10 6.43 -12.35
N THR A 344 0.20 5.85 -11.20
CA THR A 344 1.14 4.73 -11.09
C THR A 344 0.59 3.49 -11.82
N VAL A 345 -0.71 3.19 -11.61
CA VAL A 345 -1.40 2.11 -12.31
C VAL A 345 -1.45 2.37 -13.82
N ARG A 346 -1.70 3.61 -14.26
CA ARG A 346 -1.65 3.98 -15.69
C ARG A 346 -0.27 3.71 -16.31
N ASN A 347 0.81 4.02 -15.59
CA ASN A 347 2.16 4.00 -16.15
C ASN A 347 2.86 2.63 -16.02
N HIS A 348 2.61 1.84 -14.99
CA HIS A 348 3.27 0.55 -14.83
C HIS A 348 2.42 -0.59 -15.36
N ARG A 349 2.91 -1.33 -16.35
CA ARG A 349 2.09 -2.34 -17.06
C ARG A 349 1.70 -3.54 -16.20
N LEU A 350 2.45 -3.84 -15.14
CA LEU A 350 2.09 -4.88 -14.17
C LEU A 350 1.30 -4.37 -12.95
N ALA A 351 0.90 -3.09 -12.91
CA ALA A 351 0.34 -2.51 -11.71
C ALA A 351 -1.14 -2.84 -11.47
N VAL A 352 -1.43 -3.18 -10.22
CA VAL A 352 -2.77 -3.30 -9.64
C VAL A 352 -2.90 -2.32 -8.49
N GLY A 353 -3.99 -1.58 -8.44
CA GLY A 353 -4.28 -0.57 -7.41
C GLY A 353 -5.76 -0.55 -7.04
N TYR A 354 -6.20 0.52 -6.36
CA TYR A 354 -7.61 0.72 -6.02
C TYR A 354 -7.97 2.21 -5.96
N THR A 355 -9.21 2.57 -6.27
CA THR A 355 -9.67 3.97 -6.17
C THR A 355 -11.15 4.05 -5.86
N GLY A 356 -11.61 5.19 -5.30
CA GLY A 356 -13.03 5.42 -5.08
C GLY A 356 -13.79 5.52 -6.41
N LEU A 357 -15.09 5.24 -6.41
CA LEU A 357 -15.96 5.31 -7.61
C LEU A 357 -17.01 6.44 -7.56
N ALA A 358 -17.09 7.19 -6.46
CA ALA A 358 -18.09 8.25 -6.26
C ALA A 358 -17.46 9.60 -5.86
N GLY A 359 -18.29 10.64 -5.70
CA GLY A 359 -17.84 11.98 -5.34
C GLY A 359 -16.92 12.60 -6.37
N SER A 360 -15.72 13.02 -5.96
CA SER A 360 -14.71 13.60 -6.86
C SER A 360 -13.95 12.57 -7.72
N SER A 361 -14.32 11.29 -7.67
CA SER A 361 -13.62 10.23 -8.40
C SER A 361 -13.61 10.46 -9.90
N LYS A 362 -12.51 10.04 -10.53
CA LYS A 362 -12.31 10.06 -11.98
C LYS A 362 -12.31 8.66 -12.60
N ALA A 363 -12.46 7.62 -11.77
CA ALA A 363 -12.22 6.24 -12.14
C ALA A 363 -13.07 5.76 -13.33
N ALA A 364 -14.38 6.02 -13.30
CA ALA A 364 -15.26 5.62 -14.39
C ALA A 364 -14.86 6.26 -15.73
N ARG A 365 -14.52 7.55 -15.71
CA ARG A 365 -14.06 8.30 -16.88
C ARG A 365 -12.73 7.82 -17.40
N GLU A 366 -11.76 7.65 -16.51
CA GLU A 366 -10.40 7.28 -16.86
C GLU A 366 -10.36 5.85 -17.38
N SER A 367 -11.21 4.97 -16.83
CA SER A 367 -11.44 3.64 -17.38
C SER A 367 -12.10 3.69 -18.76
N ALA A 368 -13.16 4.48 -18.95
CA ALA A 368 -13.75 4.69 -20.28
C ALA A 368 -12.80 5.35 -21.29
N ASP A 369 -11.83 6.15 -20.80
CA ASP A 369 -10.76 6.76 -21.58
C ASP A 369 -9.57 5.82 -21.81
N ASN A 370 -9.67 4.55 -21.39
CA ASN A 370 -8.66 3.49 -21.58
C ASN A 370 -7.36 3.72 -20.80
N GLN A 371 -7.38 4.44 -19.65
CA GLN A 371 -6.17 4.67 -18.83
C GLN A 371 -5.80 3.47 -17.96
N TYR A 372 -6.80 2.79 -17.42
CA TYR A 372 -6.70 1.56 -16.66
C TYR A 372 -8.05 0.86 -16.66
N GLU A 373 -8.08 -0.41 -16.31
CA GLU A 373 -9.29 -1.21 -16.26
C GLU A 373 -9.81 -1.32 -14.84
N VAL A 374 -11.14 -1.38 -14.67
CA VAL A 374 -11.76 -1.75 -13.40
C VAL A 374 -11.84 -3.28 -13.36
N LEU A 375 -11.41 -3.89 -12.26
CA LEU A 375 -11.43 -5.35 -12.13
C LEU A 375 -12.81 -5.88 -11.73
N ASN A 376 -13.13 -7.08 -12.22
CA ASN A 376 -14.28 -7.84 -11.77
C ASN A 376 -13.85 -8.72 -10.59
N ILE A 377 -14.60 -8.68 -9.50
CA ILE A 377 -14.21 -9.34 -8.24
C ILE A 377 -15.19 -10.44 -7.89
N MET A 378 -14.67 -11.63 -7.65
CA MET A 378 -15.44 -12.71 -7.03
C MET A 378 -15.32 -12.59 -5.52
N ASN A 379 -16.47 -12.41 -4.84
CA ASN A 379 -16.57 -12.36 -3.38
C ASN A 379 -16.45 -13.76 -2.77
N ASP A 380 -15.37 -14.49 -3.05
CA ASP A 380 -15.19 -15.91 -2.72
C ASP A 380 -15.05 -16.17 -1.20
N THR A 381 -14.59 -15.17 -0.45
CA THR A 381 -14.59 -15.18 1.02
C THR A 381 -16.01 -15.16 1.60
N ASP A 382 -16.98 -14.65 0.85
CA ASP A 382 -18.38 -14.47 1.27
C ASP A 382 -19.30 -15.53 0.65
N GLY A 383 -18.71 -16.59 0.10
CA GLY A 383 -19.44 -17.69 -0.58
C GLY A 383 -19.87 -17.37 -2.02
N GLY A 384 -19.42 -16.24 -2.58
CA GLY A 384 -19.62 -15.90 -3.98
C GLY A 384 -18.89 -16.87 -4.92
N THR A 385 -19.47 -17.09 -6.10
CA THR A 385 -18.97 -18.00 -7.15
C THR A 385 -18.95 -17.36 -8.53
N VAL A 386 -19.33 -16.07 -8.61
CA VAL A 386 -19.43 -15.29 -9.83
C VAL A 386 -18.60 -14.01 -9.66
N TYR A 387 -17.90 -13.61 -10.72
CA TYR A 387 -17.20 -12.33 -10.76
C TYR A 387 -18.20 -11.19 -10.94
N VAL A 388 -18.11 -10.18 -10.06
CA VAL A 388 -18.98 -9.01 -10.05
C VAL A 388 -18.19 -7.80 -10.50
N ARG A 389 -18.73 -7.05 -11.47
CA ARG A 389 -18.22 -5.74 -11.89
C ARG A 389 -19.07 -4.63 -11.26
N PRO A 390 -18.54 -3.50 -10.81
CA PRO A 390 -19.39 -2.44 -10.27
C PRO A 390 -20.25 -1.82 -11.38
N VAL A 391 -21.53 -1.60 -11.11
CA VAL A 391 -22.51 -1.00 -12.02
C VAL A 391 -23.26 0.10 -11.28
N MET A 392 -23.37 1.28 -11.92
CA MET A 392 -23.87 2.52 -11.32
C MET A 392 -25.00 3.17 -12.14
N THR A 393 -25.69 2.42 -13.01
CA THR A 393 -26.67 2.97 -13.93
C THR A 393 -28.06 3.12 -13.29
N ASN A 394 -28.88 4.01 -13.84
CA ASN A 394 -30.24 4.30 -13.38
C ASN A 394 -31.32 3.78 -14.34
N ASP A 395 -30.94 2.94 -15.31
CA ASP A 395 -31.78 2.48 -16.41
C ASP A 395 -32.76 1.35 -16.03
N GLY A 396 -32.81 0.96 -14.75
CA GLY A 396 -33.75 -0.04 -14.24
C GLY A 396 -33.64 -0.30 -12.74
N GLN A 397 -34.43 -1.27 -12.26
CA GLN A 397 -34.44 -1.71 -10.86
C GLN A 397 -33.73 -3.06 -10.71
N GLY A 398 -32.90 -3.21 -9.67
CA GLY A 398 -32.18 -4.44 -9.33
C GLY A 398 -30.68 -4.38 -9.64
N ALA A 399 -29.97 -5.43 -9.20
CA ALA A 399 -28.50 -5.52 -9.29
C ALA A 399 -27.94 -5.44 -10.72
N ALA A 400 -28.71 -5.83 -11.74
CA ALA A 400 -28.29 -5.69 -13.14
C ALA A 400 -28.08 -4.23 -13.58
N PHE A 401 -28.67 -3.27 -12.87
CA PHE A 401 -28.61 -1.83 -13.20
C PHE A 401 -27.81 -1.04 -12.16
N ASN A 402 -27.90 -1.39 -10.86
CA ASN A 402 -27.09 -0.74 -9.83
C ASN A 402 -26.74 -1.71 -8.70
N ASN A 403 -25.68 -2.49 -8.87
CA ASN A 403 -25.26 -3.46 -7.87
C ASN A 403 -24.47 -2.88 -6.69
N ILE A 404 -24.22 -1.58 -6.67
CA ILE A 404 -23.66 -0.90 -5.50
C ILE A 404 -24.73 -0.72 -4.42
N ILE A 405 -25.96 -0.40 -4.84
CA ILE A 405 -27.09 -0.26 -3.94
C ILE A 405 -27.79 -1.62 -3.71
N TRP A 406 -27.93 -2.43 -4.77
CA TRP A 406 -28.45 -3.80 -4.70
C TRP A 406 -27.30 -4.80 -4.46
N ASN A 407 -26.70 -4.68 -3.28
CA ASN A 407 -25.45 -5.36 -2.93
C ASN A 407 -25.63 -6.52 -1.94
N GLY A 408 -26.86 -7.03 -1.73
CA GLY A 408 -27.15 -8.05 -0.72
C GLY A 408 -26.67 -9.47 -1.06
N ASP A 409 -26.35 -9.76 -2.31
CA ASP A 409 -25.90 -11.08 -2.77
C ASP A 409 -24.45 -11.01 -3.29
N ALA A 410 -23.57 -11.85 -2.74
CA ALA A 410 -22.16 -11.94 -3.09
C ALA A 410 -21.90 -12.24 -4.59
N ASN A 411 -22.88 -12.80 -5.33
CA ASN A 411 -22.74 -13.14 -6.75
C ASN A 411 -23.21 -12.02 -7.71
N THR A 412 -23.87 -10.98 -7.19
CA THR A 412 -24.42 -9.91 -8.04
C THR A 412 -24.07 -8.51 -7.53
N GLY A 413 -23.85 -8.38 -6.22
CA GLY A 413 -23.60 -7.15 -5.49
C GLY A 413 -22.13 -6.73 -5.45
N TRP A 414 -21.88 -5.42 -5.60
CA TRP A 414 -20.56 -4.85 -5.35
C TRP A 414 -20.40 -4.54 -3.85
N GLN A 415 -19.51 -5.28 -3.20
CA GLN A 415 -19.35 -5.29 -1.73
C GLN A 415 -17.97 -4.76 -1.29
N ILE A 416 -17.50 -3.70 -1.93
CA ILE A 416 -16.20 -3.07 -1.62
C ILE A 416 -16.38 -1.55 -1.55
N GLY A 417 -16.02 -0.96 -0.41
CA GLY A 417 -16.20 0.47 -0.17
C GLY A 417 -16.03 0.88 1.29
N GLY A 418 -16.47 2.10 1.60
CA GLY A 418 -16.42 2.66 2.95
C GLY A 418 -17.66 3.49 3.27
N ALA A 419 -18.09 3.45 4.52
CA ALA A 419 -19.12 4.37 5.01
C ALA A 419 -18.47 5.70 5.40
N GLU A 420 -18.74 6.74 4.62
CA GLU A 420 -18.34 8.11 4.89
C GLU A 420 -19.02 8.58 6.18
N THR A 421 -18.23 9.14 7.09
CA THR A 421 -18.71 9.59 8.40
C THR A 421 -18.06 10.91 8.82
N PHE A 422 -18.85 11.69 9.56
CA PHE A 422 -18.34 12.81 10.33
C PHE A 422 -18.06 12.36 11.77
N ALA A 423 -16.79 12.15 12.06
CA ALA A 423 -16.31 11.84 13.40
C ALA A 423 -16.26 13.12 14.26
N THR A 424 -16.79 13.03 15.48
CA THR A 424 -16.94 14.18 16.39
C THR A 424 -16.67 13.78 17.83
N ILE A 425 -16.19 14.71 18.64
CA ILE A 425 -16.12 14.52 20.10
C ILE A 425 -17.42 15.06 20.70
N GLY A 426 -18.23 14.16 21.26
CA GLY A 426 -19.59 14.45 21.71
C GLY A 426 -20.65 14.25 20.63
N ASN A 427 -21.88 13.97 21.05
CA ASN A 427 -23.02 13.70 20.19
C ASN A 427 -23.63 15.02 19.68
N PRO A 428 -23.83 15.20 18.36
CA PRO A 428 -24.47 16.41 17.82
C PRO A 428 -25.93 16.59 18.27
N TYR A 429 -26.65 15.55 18.73
CA TYR A 429 -28.03 15.65 19.22
C TYR A 429 -28.15 15.84 20.75
N ALA A 430 -27.04 15.84 21.48
CA ALA A 430 -27.08 16.06 22.91
C ALA A 430 -27.67 17.45 23.25
N ASN A 431 -28.61 17.47 24.20
CA ASN A 431 -29.35 18.67 24.64
C ASN A 431 -30.24 19.35 23.57
N ASP A 432 -30.56 18.67 22.46
CA ASP A 432 -31.50 19.21 21.46
C ASP A 432 -32.95 18.85 21.81
N ILE A 433 -33.71 19.84 22.26
CA ILE A 433 -35.14 19.71 22.59
C ILE A 433 -36.02 19.48 21.34
N ASN A 434 -35.50 19.78 20.15
CA ASN A 434 -36.21 19.70 18.88
C ASN A 434 -35.73 18.53 18.00
N ALA A 435 -34.84 17.67 18.52
CA ALA A 435 -34.42 16.47 17.81
C ALA A 435 -35.64 15.62 17.43
N SER A 436 -35.70 15.12 16.20
CA SER A 436 -36.82 14.36 15.64
C SER A 436 -37.16 13.06 16.40
N ASN A 437 -36.31 12.65 17.36
CA ASN A 437 -36.54 11.53 18.29
C ASN A 437 -37.05 11.93 19.69
N GLY A 438 -37.30 13.22 19.97
CA GLY A 438 -38.00 13.68 21.18
C GLY A 438 -37.37 13.32 22.53
N SER A 439 -36.06 13.06 22.59
CA SER A 439 -35.35 12.70 23.81
C SER A 439 -34.08 13.55 23.92
N GLU A 440 -33.97 14.36 24.99
CA GLU A 440 -32.67 14.85 25.44
C GLU A 440 -31.76 13.64 25.62
N SER A 441 -30.75 13.47 24.76
CA SER A 441 -29.76 12.42 25.00
C SER A 441 -28.95 12.80 26.23
N SER A 442 -28.76 11.85 27.16
CA SER A 442 -27.81 12.00 28.27
C SER A 442 -26.34 11.97 27.82
N ASP A 443 -26.11 11.83 26.51
CA ASP A 443 -24.78 11.79 25.94
C ASP A 443 -24.05 13.13 26.11
N PRO A 444 -22.71 13.09 26.17
CA PRO A 444 -21.87 14.27 26.15
C PRO A 444 -22.09 15.10 24.89
N ALA A 445 -22.30 16.40 25.04
CA ALA A 445 -22.47 17.31 23.92
C ALA A 445 -21.14 17.70 23.26
N MET A 446 -21.20 17.98 21.96
CA MET A 446 -20.09 18.63 21.26
C MET A 446 -19.77 19.98 21.91
N ARG A 447 -18.48 20.29 22.02
CA ARG A 447 -17.98 21.57 22.54
C ARG A 447 -18.52 22.76 21.75
N ASN A 448 -18.51 22.66 20.42
CA ASN A 448 -19.00 23.69 19.52
C ASN A 448 -20.46 23.40 19.14
N VAL A 449 -21.39 24.10 19.79
CA VAL A 449 -22.84 23.95 19.55
C VAL A 449 -23.25 24.30 18.11
N GLN A 450 -22.46 25.15 17.43
CA GLN A 450 -22.72 25.54 16.06
C GLN A 450 -22.26 24.46 15.07
N ALA A 451 -21.15 23.78 15.37
CA ALA A 451 -20.77 22.57 14.64
C ALA A 451 -21.80 21.44 14.85
N ALA A 452 -22.37 21.30 16.04
CA ALA A 452 -23.46 20.37 16.28
C ALA A 452 -24.70 20.71 15.44
N ALA A 453 -25.10 21.99 15.39
CA ALA A 453 -26.21 22.44 14.55
C ALA A 453 -25.93 22.21 13.04
N TYR A 454 -24.70 22.47 12.59
CA TYR A 454 -24.26 22.18 11.21
C TYR A 454 -24.45 20.71 10.84
N LEU A 455 -24.05 19.80 11.73
CA LEU A 455 -24.20 18.36 11.51
C LEU A 455 -25.67 17.93 11.53
N ARG A 456 -26.46 18.41 12.50
CA ARG A 456 -27.90 18.12 12.55
C ARG A 456 -28.61 18.61 11.29
N ASN A 457 -28.26 19.79 10.80
CA ASN A 457 -28.79 20.34 9.55
C ASN A 457 -28.57 19.39 8.36
N ILE A 458 -27.40 18.76 8.27
CA ILE A 458 -27.08 17.76 7.24
C ILE A 458 -27.84 16.45 7.49
N LEU A 459 -27.80 15.92 8.71
CA LEU A 459 -28.38 14.63 9.05
C LEU A 459 -29.92 14.62 8.95
N GLU A 460 -30.60 15.67 9.42
CA GLU A 460 -32.05 15.81 9.27
C GLU A 460 -32.45 15.99 7.81
N SER A 461 -31.65 16.71 7.01
CA SER A 461 -31.87 16.82 5.57
C SER A 461 -31.73 15.46 4.86
N ILE A 462 -30.76 14.63 5.24
CA ILE A 462 -30.63 13.25 4.72
C ILE A 462 -31.84 12.42 5.10
N LYS A 463 -32.30 12.47 6.36
CA LYS A 463 -33.49 11.75 6.81
C LYS A 463 -34.71 12.14 5.99
N ALA A 464 -34.93 13.45 5.80
CA ALA A 464 -36.07 13.96 5.05
C ALA A 464 -36.03 13.61 3.57
N PHE A 465 -34.86 13.80 2.92
CA PHE A 465 -34.68 13.38 1.53
C PHE A 465 -34.87 11.89 1.37
N SER A 466 -34.30 11.08 2.28
CA SER A 466 -34.45 9.63 2.24
C SER A 466 -35.92 9.23 2.34
N ALA A 467 -36.69 9.85 3.24
CA ALA A 467 -38.12 9.58 3.42
C ALA A 467 -38.97 9.97 2.20
N ALA A 468 -38.65 11.09 1.55
CA ALA A 468 -39.40 11.61 0.40
C ALA A 468 -38.48 12.24 -0.67
N PRO A 469 -37.80 11.43 -1.52
CA PRO A 469 -36.82 11.92 -2.49
C PRO A 469 -37.40 12.83 -3.58
N GLY A 470 -38.71 12.71 -3.85
CA GLY A 470 -39.42 13.50 -4.86
C GLY A 470 -40.13 14.74 -4.31
N ASP A 471 -39.96 15.07 -3.02
CA ASP A 471 -40.55 16.27 -2.43
C ASP A 471 -39.73 17.52 -2.80
N PRO A 472 -40.32 18.53 -3.47
CA PRO A 472 -39.63 19.78 -3.81
C PRO A 472 -39.05 20.51 -2.58
N ALA A 473 -39.61 20.32 -1.38
CA ALA A 473 -39.06 20.91 -0.15
C ALA A 473 -37.65 20.38 0.18
N ASN A 474 -37.27 19.23 -0.38
CA ASN A 474 -35.94 18.65 -0.20
C ASN A 474 -34.94 19.05 -1.30
N GLU A 475 -35.34 19.86 -2.29
CA GLU A 475 -34.44 20.37 -3.33
C GLU A 475 -33.37 21.32 -2.74
N GLY A 476 -32.16 21.31 -3.30
CA GLY A 476 -31.03 22.15 -2.86
C GLY A 476 -30.55 21.94 -1.42
N THR A 477 -31.03 20.88 -0.75
CA THR A 477 -30.66 20.52 0.61
C THR A 477 -29.38 19.66 0.64
N PRO A 478 -28.66 19.58 1.79
CA PRO A 478 -27.52 18.67 1.94
C PRO A 478 -27.83 17.22 1.53
N GLY A 479 -28.98 16.70 1.97
CA GLY A 479 -29.43 15.33 1.74
C GLY A 479 -29.62 15.01 0.26
N GLN A 480 -30.24 15.93 -0.51
CA GLN A 480 -30.35 15.75 -1.97
C GLN A 480 -28.97 15.71 -2.62
N PHE A 481 -28.09 16.67 -2.29
CA PHE A 481 -26.75 16.69 -2.89
C PHE A 481 -26.01 15.37 -2.64
N LEU A 482 -26.02 14.91 -1.40
CA LEU A 482 -25.38 13.65 -1.02
C LEU A 482 -25.99 12.46 -1.75
N ALA A 483 -27.31 12.44 -1.90
CA ALA A 483 -28.00 11.39 -2.65
C ALA A 483 -27.68 11.37 -4.15
N THR A 484 -27.24 12.50 -4.72
CA THR A 484 -26.83 12.59 -6.13
C THR A 484 -25.35 12.33 -6.36
N GLN A 485 -24.53 12.41 -5.32
CA GLN A 485 -23.07 12.29 -5.43
C GLN A 485 -22.50 11.01 -4.80
N TYR A 486 -23.26 10.37 -3.92
CA TYR A 486 -22.88 9.19 -3.15
C TYR A 486 -24.09 8.27 -2.94
N ALA A 487 -23.88 7.06 -2.43
CA ALA A 487 -24.99 6.15 -2.08
C ALA A 487 -25.45 6.43 -0.64
N LEU A 488 -26.73 6.75 -0.41
CA LEU A 488 -27.21 6.99 0.95
C LEU A 488 -27.43 5.64 1.61
N LEU A 489 -27.10 5.54 2.90
CA LEU A 489 -27.16 4.25 3.61
C LEU A 489 -28.56 3.63 3.58
N ALA A 490 -29.60 4.46 3.70
CA ALA A 490 -31.00 4.03 3.64
C ALA A 490 -31.41 3.43 2.28
N ALA A 491 -30.66 3.65 1.20
CA ALA A 491 -30.94 3.02 -0.09
C ALA A 491 -30.35 1.60 -0.20
N MET A 492 -29.21 1.37 0.47
CA MET A 492 -28.42 0.15 0.31
C MET A 492 -29.19 -1.10 0.77
N GLU A 493 -28.88 -2.23 0.17
CA GLU A 493 -29.47 -3.52 0.55
C GLU A 493 -28.73 -4.17 1.70
N ALA A 494 -27.40 -4.14 1.65
CA ALA A 494 -26.53 -4.62 2.71
C ALA A 494 -25.49 -3.56 3.07
N LEU A 495 -25.07 -3.56 4.33
CA LEU A 495 -23.95 -2.76 4.82
C LEU A 495 -22.92 -3.69 5.49
N PRO A 496 -21.62 -3.36 5.41
CA PRO A 496 -20.63 -4.07 6.18
C PRO A 496 -20.83 -3.82 7.67
N THR A 497 -20.56 -4.82 8.50
CA THR A 497 -20.59 -4.59 9.95
C THR A 497 -19.39 -3.74 10.36
N VAL A 498 -19.57 -2.88 11.37
CA VAL A 498 -18.48 -2.00 11.82
C VAL A 498 -17.34 -2.79 12.49
N THR A 499 -17.63 -3.99 13.01
CA THR A 499 -16.66 -4.86 13.70
C THR A 499 -16.04 -5.93 12.81
N ASP A 500 -16.70 -6.29 11.71
CA ASP A 500 -16.24 -7.25 10.72
C ASP A 500 -16.65 -6.77 9.31
N PRO A 501 -15.82 -5.90 8.71
CA PRO A 501 -16.18 -5.19 7.49
C PRO A 501 -16.00 -6.00 6.21
N GLY A 502 -15.43 -7.20 6.30
CA GLY A 502 -15.42 -8.17 5.20
C GLY A 502 -16.81 -8.77 4.97
N ASN A 503 -17.64 -8.82 6.02
CA ASN A 503 -18.99 -9.39 5.99
C ASN A 503 -20.07 -8.32 5.78
N PHE A 504 -20.83 -8.44 4.68
CA PHE A 504 -21.96 -7.57 4.35
C PHE A 504 -23.27 -8.20 4.81
N GLU A 505 -23.97 -7.49 5.70
CA GLU A 505 -25.25 -7.94 6.26
C GLU A 505 -26.41 -7.17 5.66
N LEU A 506 -27.50 -7.88 5.34
CA LEU A 506 -28.75 -7.26 4.91
C LEU A 506 -29.25 -6.30 5.99
N GLN A 507 -29.61 -5.09 5.57
CA GLN A 507 -30.25 -4.13 6.46
C GLN A 507 -31.65 -4.60 6.86
N ASP A 508 -32.14 -4.16 8.02
CA ASP A 508 -33.54 -4.35 8.39
C ASP A 508 -34.42 -3.72 7.29
N PRO A 509 -35.43 -4.43 6.76
CA PRO A 509 -36.36 -3.87 5.78
C PRO A 509 -37.03 -2.56 6.22
N ALA A 510 -37.10 -2.26 7.52
CA ALA A 510 -37.61 -1.00 8.06
C ALA A 510 -36.63 0.18 7.89
N ASP A 511 -35.31 -0.10 7.85
CA ASP A 511 -34.25 0.90 7.67
C ASP A 511 -33.96 1.16 6.18
N VAL A 512 -34.41 0.25 5.32
CA VAL A 512 -34.36 0.39 3.87
C VAL A 512 -35.51 1.24 3.35
N ASN A 513 -35.18 2.32 2.63
CA ASN A 513 -36.14 3.07 1.85
C ASN A 513 -36.18 2.58 0.39
N THR A 514 -37.17 1.75 0.06
CA THR A 514 -37.36 1.20 -1.29
C THR A 514 -37.59 2.26 -2.36
N ASN A 515 -38.23 3.39 -2.03
CA ASN A 515 -38.44 4.47 -2.99
C ASN A 515 -37.13 5.17 -3.32
N LEU A 516 -36.32 5.49 -2.30
CA LEU A 516 -34.97 6.03 -2.47
C LEU A 516 -34.10 5.04 -3.24
N ARG A 517 -34.11 3.75 -2.88
CA ARG A 517 -33.38 2.69 -3.60
C ARG A 517 -33.68 2.67 -5.11
N ASN A 518 -34.94 2.87 -5.48
CA ASN A 518 -35.38 2.88 -6.88
C ASN A 518 -35.13 4.21 -7.60
N THR A 519 -34.74 5.27 -6.88
CA THR A 519 -34.62 6.64 -7.42
C THR A 519 -33.25 7.26 -7.17
N GLN A 520 -32.36 6.61 -6.43
CA GLN A 520 -31.05 7.16 -6.10
C GLN A 520 -30.09 7.12 -7.30
N PHE A 521 -29.43 8.25 -7.52
CA PHE A 521 -28.51 8.46 -8.63
C PHE A 521 -27.07 8.55 -8.09
N LEU A 522 -26.17 7.72 -8.61
CA LEU A 522 -24.74 7.97 -8.43
C LEU A 522 -24.27 8.91 -9.56
N PRO A 523 -23.36 9.86 -9.28
CA PRO A 523 -23.01 10.95 -10.20
C PRO A 523 -22.26 10.47 -11.45
N THR A 524 -21.72 9.26 -11.42
CA THR A 524 -21.07 8.62 -12.55
C THR A 524 -22.12 7.99 -13.46
N GLU A 525 -22.92 8.82 -14.15
CA GLU A 525 -23.67 8.35 -15.33
C GLU A 525 -22.71 7.95 -16.49
N GLU A 526 -21.41 8.23 -16.39
CA GLU A 526 -20.42 7.61 -17.25
C GLU A 526 -20.37 6.11 -16.99
N THR A 527 -20.95 5.37 -17.94
CA THR A 527 -20.99 3.91 -17.94
C THR A 527 -19.58 3.37 -17.99
N LEU A 528 -19.22 2.52 -17.02
CA LEU A 528 -17.99 1.75 -17.10
C LEU A 528 -17.99 0.92 -18.38
N PRO A 529 -16.82 0.68 -19.02
CA PRO A 529 -16.71 -0.27 -20.12
C PRO A 529 -17.34 -1.61 -19.73
N GLY A 530 -18.01 -2.26 -20.69
CA GLY A 530 -18.81 -3.46 -20.45
C GLY A 530 -17.96 -4.66 -20.04
N GLN A 531 -16.75 -4.75 -20.60
CA GLN A 531 -15.78 -5.83 -20.38
C GLN A 531 -14.35 -5.30 -20.39
N TYR A 532 -13.43 -6.06 -19.79
CA TYR A 532 -12.00 -5.77 -19.84
C TYR A 532 -11.53 -5.67 -21.29
N GLY A 533 -10.84 -4.59 -21.62
CA GLY A 533 -10.25 -4.42 -22.96
C GLY A 533 -11.21 -3.91 -24.03
N ASP A 534 -12.50 -3.68 -23.73
CA ASP A 534 -13.49 -3.15 -24.68
C ASP A 534 -13.07 -1.81 -25.31
N VAL A 535 -12.27 -1.03 -24.58
CA VAL A 535 -11.79 0.30 -24.98
C VAL A 535 -10.32 0.31 -25.39
N GLY A 536 -9.67 -0.85 -25.47
CA GLY A 536 -8.25 -1.02 -25.82
C GLY A 536 -7.39 -1.57 -24.69
N PHE A 537 -6.08 -1.41 -24.83
CA PHE A 537 -5.06 -1.99 -23.94
C PHE A 537 -4.20 -0.93 -23.23
N GLY A 538 -4.84 0.15 -22.77
CA GLY A 538 -4.16 1.20 -22.03
C GLY A 538 -3.60 2.33 -22.89
N TRP A 539 -3.04 3.34 -22.20
CA TRP A 539 -2.17 4.35 -22.81
C TRP A 539 -0.72 3.86 -22.80
N VAL A 540 0.09 4.44 -23.67
CA VAL A 540 1.54 4.32 -23.57
C VAL A 540 2.01 4.95 -22.26
N SER A 541 2.76 4.18 -21.47
CA SER A 541 3.30 4.58 -20.18
C SER A 541 4.16 5.83 -20.27
N GLU A 542 4.18 6.67 -19.23
CA GLU A 542 5.11 7.80 -19.18
C GLU A 542 6.42 7.43 -18.49
N ARG A 543 7.53 7.93 -19.06
CA ARG A 543 8.87 7.86 -18.47
C ARG A 543 9.27 9.17 -17.80
N LEU A 544 10.19 9.08 -16.84
CA LEU A 544 10.81 10.22 -16.19
C LEU A 544 11.60 11.05 -17.22
N THR A 545 11.35 12.37 -17.21
CA THR A 545 12.06 13.28 -18.11
C THR A 545 13.51 13.50 -17.64
N GLY A 546 14.45 13.43 -18.57
CA GLY A 546 15.86 13.74 -18.32
C GLY A 546 16.72 12.54 -17.87
N ALA A 547 16.12 11.36 -17.79
CA ALA A 547 16.86 10.10 -17.68
C ALA A 547 17.36 9.62 -19.05
N ALA A 548 18.37 8.75 -19.03
CA ALA A 548 18.86 8.03 -20.20
C ALA A 548 18.30 6.61 -20.15
N TYR A 549 17.75 6.15 -21.26
CA TYR A 549 17.14 4.82 -21.37
C TYR A 549 17.89 3.95 -22.37
N SER A 550 17.78 2.62 -22.25
CA SER A 550 18.41 1.60 -23.11
C SER A 550 18.05 1.79 -24.59
N ASP A 551 16.88 2.39 -24.80
CA ASP A 551 16.31 2.74 -26.07
C ASP A 551 17.06 3.93 -26.75
N GLY A 552 17.83 4.72 -26.00
CA GLY A 552 18.60 5.84 -26.55
C GLY A 552 17.75 7.04 -26.98
N VAL A 553 16.46 7.07 -26.62
CA VAL A 553 15.62 8.26 -26.82
C VAL A 553 16.02 9.34 -25.83
N ALA A 554 16.45 10.49 -26.35
CA ALA A 554 16.91 11.60 -25.52
C ALA A 554 15.84 12.07 -24.53
N ASN A 555 16.21 12.14 -23.25
CA ASN A 555 15.39 12.59 -22.12
C ASN A 555 14.11 11.78 -21.88
N GLY A 556 13.95 10.58 -22.46
CA GLY A 556 12.70 9.83 -22.39
C GLY A 556 11.52 10.64 -22.91
N ALA A 557 11.61 11.16 -24.13
CA ALA A 557 10.55 11.99 -24.71
C ALA A 557 9.39 11.19 -25.35
N HIS A 558 9.63 9.93 -25.69
CA HIS A 558 8.73 8.98 -26.34
C HIS A 558 9.36 7.58 -26.23
N TYR A 559 8.65 6.52 -26.63
CA TYR A 559 9.26 5.22 -26.96
C TYR A 559 9.49 5.12 -28.45
N VAL A 560 10.20 4.08 -28.90
CA VAL A 560 10.21 3.70 -30.32
C VAL A 560 9.88 2.23 -30.47
N THR A 561 9.22 1.89 -31.56
CA THR A 561 9.00 0.50 -31.98
C THR A 561 10.30 -0.14 -32.48
N ASN A 562 10.28 -1.46 -32.67
CA ASN A 562 11.40 -2.22 -33.24
C ASN A 562 11.82 -1.75 -34.66
N ASP A 563 10.93 -1.13 -35.44
CA ASP A 563 11.32 -0.53 -36.73
C ASP A 563 11.82 0.92 -36.63
N GLY A 564 11.91 1.46 -35.41
CA GLY A 564 12.39 2.80 -35.11
C GLY A 564 11.32 3.90 -35.18
N THR A 565 10.04 3.54 -35.30
CA THR A 565 8.94 4.51 -35.31
C THR A 565 8.70 5.09 -33.91
N ALA A 566 8.67 6.42 -33.80
CA ALA A 566 8.41 7.09 -32.52
C ALA A 566 6.95 6.92 -32.04
N VAL A 567 6.81 6.64 -30.74
CA VAL A 567 5.55 6.37 -30.04
C VAL A 567 5.38 7.34 -28.88
N ALA A 568 4.48 8.30 -29.03
CA ALA A 568 4.23 9.31 -28.00
C ALA A 568 3.39 8.76 -26.82
N TYR A 569 3.58 9.32 -25.63
CA TYR A 569 2.86 8.94 -24.40
C TYR A 569 1.35 9.20 -24.43
N ASN A 570 0.90 10.07 -25.34
CA ASN A 570 -0.52 10.37 -25.51
C ASN A 570 -1.21 9.46 -26.54
N VAL A 571 -0.59 8.34 -26.91
CA VAL A 571 -1.16 7.34 -27.81
C VAL A 571 -1.85 6.23 -26.99
N LYS A 572 -3.02 5.79 -27.47
CA LYS A 572 -3.75 4.64 -26.93
C LYS A 572 -3.42 3.37 -27.71
N MET A 573 -3.31 2.24 -27.01
CA MET A 573 -3.13 0.92 -27.60
C MET A 573 -4.49 0.37 -28.06
N VAL A 574 -4.96 0.80 -29.24
CA VAL A 574 -6.27 0.47 -29.82
C VAL A 574 -6.18 0.18 -31.31
N ALA A 575 -7.18 -0.53 -31.86
CA ALA A 575 -7.16 -1.02 -33.23
C ALA A 575 -6.97 0.12 -34.23
N GLY A 576 -6.03 -0.06 -35.16
CA GLY A 576 -5.68 0.94 -36.16
C GLY A 576 -4.54 1.89 -35.77
N ASN A 577 -4.01 1.82 -34.54
CA ASN A 577 -2.77 2.50 -34.15
C ASN A 577 -1.54 1.59 -34.35
N ALA A 578 -0.37 2.20 -34.56
CA ALA A 578 0.88 1.52 -34.91
C ALA A 578 1.44 0.58 -33.81
N ILE A 579 0.91 0.61 -32.59
CA ILE A 579 1.41 -0.16 -31.42
C ILE A 579 0.40 -1.18 -30.88
N HIS A 580 -0.74 -1.36 -31.57
CA HIS A 580 -1.99 -2.04 -31.19
C HIS A 580 -1.93 -3.14 -30.10
N GLU A 581 -2.16 -4.39 -30.47
CA GLU A 581 -2.28 -5.56 -29.58
C GLU A 581 -0.92 -6.14 -29.22
N ARG A 582 0.12 -5.85 -30.01
CA ARG A 582 1.44 -6.43 -29.79
C ARG A 582 2.02 -6.08 -28.42
N ASN A 583 1.64 -4.94 -27.86
CA ASN A 583 2.08 -4.47 -26.55
C ASN A 583 0.99 -4.64 -25.48
N ALA A 584 -0.09 -5.39 -25.78
CA ALA A 584 -1.28 -5.46 -24.94
C ALA A 584 -0.98 -6.06 -23.57
N ILE A 585 -0.21 -7.15 -23.50
CA ILE A 585 0.15 -7.84 -22.26
C ILE A 585 1.65 -7.69 -22.07
N ALA A 586 2.07 -7.12 -20.94
CA ALA A 586 3.49 -7.09 -20.59
C ALA A 586 3.95 -8.52 -20.32
N GLY A 587 5.08 -8.94 -20.89
CA GLY A 587 5.62 -10.29 -20.79
C GLY A 587 5.19 -11.26 -21.89
N ASP A 588 4.22 -10.92 -22.76
CA ASP A 588 3.87 -11.75 -23.92
C ASP A 588 4.90 -11.54 -25.05
N PHE A 589 6.08 -12.16 -24.90
CA PHE A 589 7.16 -12.03 -25.88
C PHE A 589 6.92 -12.89 -27.12
N ASN A 590 6.18 -14.01 -27.01
CA ASN A 590 5.94 -14.92 -28.11
C ASN A 590 4.71 -14.55 -28.98
N ASN A 591 3.89 -13.58 -28.53
CA ASN A 591 2.68 -13.08 -29.17
C ASN A 591 1.53 -14.10 -29.28
N ASP A 592 1.35 -14.95 -28.27
CA ASP A 592 0.24 -15.92 -28.20
C ASP A 592 -0.97 -15.39 -27.42
N GLY A 593 -0.88 -14.19 -26.85
CA GLY A 593 -1.91 -13.56 -26.05
C GLY A 593 -1.90 -13.97 -24.58
N ALA A 594 -0.94 -14.79 -24.15
CA ALA A 594 -0.78 -15.16 -22.76
C ALA A 594 0.61 -14.75 -22.25
N ARG A 595 0.71 -14.63 -20.93
CA ARG A 595 2.00 -14.54 -20.24
C ARG A 595 2.25 -15.84 -19.50
N THR A 596 3.16 -16.66 -20.03
CA THR A 596 3.49 -17.96 -19.43
C THR A 596 4.98 -18.28 -19.59
N ALA A 597 5.43 -19.42 -19.05
CA ALA A 597 6.81 -19.88 -19.22
C ALA A 597 7.23 -20.05 -20.71
N THR A 598 6.29 -20.18 -21.65
CA THR A 598 6.60 -20.25 -23.10
C THR A 598 7.18 -18.95 -23.66
N ASP A 599 7.05 -17.83 -22.93
CA ASP A 599 7.61 -16.53 -23.30
C ASP A 599 9.11 -16.39 -23.00
N ILE A 600 9.64 -17.18 -22.06
CA ILE A 600 11.00 -17.02 -21.54
C ILE A 600 12.05 -17.05 -22.65
N SER A 601 11.95 -18.02 -23.57
CA SER A 601 12.88 -18.11 -24.70
C SER A 601 12.83 -16.89 -25.62
N ALA A 602 11.63 -16.35 -25.89
CA ALA A 602 11.47 -15.16 -26.71
C ALA A 602 11.96 -13.89 -25.99
N MET A 603 11.75 -13.80 -24.68
CA MET A 603 12.27 -12.72 -23.84
C MET A 603 13.80 -12.70 -23.81
N VAL A 604 14.45 -13.84 -23.58
CA VAL A 604 15.92 -13.94 -23.57
C VAL A 604 16.50 -13.56 -24.93
N ASN A 605 15.91 -14.05 -26.02
CA ASN A 605 16.29 -13.63 -27.38
C ASN A 605 16.13 -12.11 -27.58
N ALA A 606 15.08 -11.50 -27.00
CA ALA A 606 14.88 -10.06 -27.06
C ALA A 606 15.96 -9.28 -26.29
N TYR A 607 16.32 -9.75 -25.09
CA TYR A 607 17.39 -9.16 -24.29
C TYR A 607 18.74 -9.20 -25.02
N GLU A 608 19.12 -10.36 -25.59
CA GLU A 608 20.39 -10.52 -26.30
C GLU A 608 20.53 -9.60 -27.52
N ASN A 609 19.41 -9.24 -28.16
CA ASN A 609 19.37 -8.43 -29.37
C ASN A 609 18.89 -6.97 -29.13
N ALA A 610 18.73 -6.55 -27.88
CA ALA A 610 18.14 -5.25 -27.53
C ALA A 610 18.92 -4.06 -28.14
N ASN A 611 20.25 -4.14 -28.19
CA ASN A 611 21.12 -3.09 -28.75
C ASN A 611 20.95 -2.89 -30.28
N ASP A 612 20.55 -3.94 -30.99
CA ASP A 612 20.34 -3.86 -32.44
C ASP A 612 18.91 -3.39 -32.79
N ARG A 613 18.01 -3.27 -31.80
CA ARG A 613 16.58 -2.88 -31.94
C ARG A 613 15.81 -3.69 -33.00
N ALA A 614 16.42 -4.70 -33.60
CA ALA A 614 16.04 -5.17 -34.92
C ALA A 614 15.28 -6.50 -34.82
N PHE A 615 14.08 -6.52 -35.42
CA PHE A 615 13.42 -7.57 -36.23
C PHE A 615 13.58 -9.07 -35.90
N LEU A 616 14.70 -9.56 -35.35
CA LEU A 616 15.00 -10.95 -35.03
C LEU A 616 14.51 -11.42 -33.64
N ALA A 617 14.34 -10.52 -32.67
CA ALA A 617 14.00 -10.88 -31.28
C ALA A 617 12.61 -11.53 -31.11
N ILE A 618 11.59 -10.91 -31.71
CA ILE A 618 10.17 -11.32 -31.59
C ILE A 618 9.41 -11.23 -32.93
N ASN A 619 10.11 -10.90 -34.03
CA ASN A 619 9.57 -10.82 -35.40
C ASN A 619 8.33 -9.92 -35.56
N ASP A 620 8.22 -8.85 -34.78
CA ASP A 620 7.16 -7.84 -34.88
C ASP A 620 7.76 -6.42 -34.92
N SER A 621 7.38 -5.65 -35.95
CA SER A 621 7.85 -4.28 -36.18
C SER A 621 7.16 -3.24 -35.28
N ASN A 622 6.00 -3.57 -34.72
CA ASN A 622 5.15 -2.69 -33.91
C ASN A 622 5.36 -2.86 -32.40
N ALA A 623 6.17 -3.84 -31.99
CA ALA A 623 6.53 -4.05 -30.59
C ALA A 623 7.45 -2.95 -30.08
N VAL A 624 7.26 -2.59 -28.81
CA VAL A 624 8.13 -1.71 -28.03
C VAL A 624 8.66 -2.54 -26.87
N LEU A 625 9.96 -2.86 -26.89
CA LEU A 625 10.55 -3.78 -25.92
C LEU A 625 10.40 -3.27 -24.48
N GLU A 626 10.57 -1.97 -24.26
CA GLU A 626 10.45 -1.37 -22.93
C GLU A 626 8.99 -1.33 -22.45
N LEU A 627 7.99 -1.46 -23.33
CA LEU A 627 6.61 -1.63 -22.89
C LEU A 627 6.30 -3.11 -22.64
N LEU A 628 6.94 -4.03 -23.35
CA LEU A 628 6.76 -5.46 -23.14
C LEU A 628 7.49 -5.97 -21.91
N GLY A 629 8.66 -5.41 -21.60
CA GLY A 629 9.63 -6.01 -20.71
C GLY A 629 10.07 -5.18 -19.51
N ASP A 630 9.69 -3.91 -19.37
CA ASP A 630 10.00 -3.13 -18.15
C ASP A 630 9.11 -3.59 -17.00
N PHE A 631 9.62 -4.56 -16.22
CA PHE A 631 8.88 -5.18 -15.13
C PHE A 631 9.24 -4.58 -13.78
N ASN A 632 10.49 -4.12 -13.62
CA ASN A 632 10.96 -3.50 -12.40
C ASN A 632 10.55 -2.00 -12.29
N GLY A 633 10.08 -1.40 -13.40
CA GLY A 633 9.57 -0.04 -13.47
C GLY A 633 10.64 1.03 -13.66
N ASP A 634 11.88 0.66 -13.98
CA ASP A 634 13.00 1.60 -14.16
C ASP A 634 13.00 2.29 -15.54
N GLY A 635 12.07 1.93 -16.43
CA GLY A 635 11.91 2.54 -17.75
C GLY A 635 12.74 1.88 -18.85
N ASN A 636 13.49 0.81 -18.54
CA ASN A 636 14.29 0.02 -19.48
C ASN A 636 13.76 -1.41 -19.56
N PHE A 637 14.24 -2.13 -20.58
CA PHE A 637 14.20 -3.58 -20.60
C PHE A 637 15.65 -4.07 -20.61
N ASP A 638 16.08 -4.68 -19.51
CA ASP A 638 17.44 -5.20 -19.35
C ASP A 638 17.50 -6.54 -18.58
N LEU A 639 18.68 -6.92 -18.09
CA LEU A 639 18.88 -8.19 -17.41
C LEU A 639 18.11 -8.26 -16.08
N ALA A 640 17.89 -7.13 -15.40
CA ALA A 640 17.11 -7.08 -14.17
C ALA A 640 15.64 -7.42 -14.43
N ASP A 641 15.10 -7.03 -15.58
CA ASP A 641 13.76 -7.42 -16.00
C ASP A 641 13.69 -8.90 -16.38
N VAL A 642 14.71 -9.41 -17.08
CA VAL A 642 14.78 -10.86 -17.36
C VAL A 642 14.79 -11.65 -16.05
N HIS A 643 15.54 -11.19 -15.04
CA HIS A 643 15.55 -11.78 -13.70
C HIS A 643 14.17 -11.71 -13.03
N TYR A 644 13.52 -10.53 -13.04
CA TYR A 644 12.15 -10.36 -12.55
C TYR A 644 11.18 -11.35 -13.21
N GLY A 645 11.28 -11.48 -14.53
CA GLY A 645 10.45 -12.34 -15.35
C GLY A 645 10.50 -13.79 -14.88
N VAL A 646 11.70 -14.36 -14.81
CA VAL A 646 11.92 -15.77 -14.48
C VAL A 646 11.70 -16.06 -12.99
N ASP A 647 11.98 -15.08 -12.12
CA ASP A 647 11.83 -15.21 -10.68
C ASP A 647 10.38 -15.23 -10.20
N GLY A 648 9.49 -14.50 -10.88
CA GLY A 648 8.15 -14.30 -10.33
C GLY A 648 7.04 -14.07 -11.33
N LEU A 649 7.32 -13.68 -12.58
CA LEU A 649 6.27 -13.26 -13.49
C LEU A 649 5.70 -14.42 -14.34
N PHE A 650 6.56 -15.27 -14.89
CA PHE A 650 6.14 -16.36 -15.76
C PHE A 650 5.63 -17.56 -14.96
N ALA A 651 4.42 -17.46 -14.43
CA ALA A 651 3.71 -18.63 -13.91
C ALA A 651 3.25 -19.52 -15.08
N ALA A 652 3.08 -20.83 -14.86
CA ALA A 652 2.51 -21.72 -15.86
C ALA A 652 0.98 -21.48 -16.11
N GLY A 653 0.44 -20.31 -15.74
CA GLY A 653 -0.98 -19.96 -15.66
C GLY A 653 -1.41 -19.61 -14.21
N ARG A 654 -2.71 -19.36 -13.97
CA ARG A 654 -3.27 -18.91 -12.67
C ARG A 654 -4.49 -19.71 -12.18
N ILE A 655 -4.98 -20.70 -12.95
CA ILE A 655 -5.81 -21.81 -12.46
C ILE A 655 -4.99 -23.08 -12.49
N GLY A 656 -4.66 -23.59 -11.30
CA GLY A 656 -4.04 -24.91 -11.12
C GLY A 656 -2.55 -24.99 -11.48
N ASN A 657 -2.03 -24.03 -12.23
CA ASN A 657 -0.63 -23.90 -12.54
C ASN A 657 -0.01 -22.82 -11.65
N LYS A 658 1.11 -23.18 -11.04
CA LYS A 658 1.85 -22.37 -10.06
C LYS A 658 3.11 -21.82 -10.72
N LEU A 659 3.71 -20.81 -10.12
CA LEU A 659 5.08 -20.43 -10.43
C LEU A 659 6.00 -21.62 -10.21
N ASP A 660 6.87 -21.91 -11.18
CA ASP A 660 7.96 -22.89 -11.05
C ASP A 660 9.26 -22.13 -11.34
N ARG A 661 9.81 -21.50 -10.30
CA ARG A 661 11.05 -20.70 -10.41
C ARG A 661 12.18 -21.54 -10.97
N LYS A 662 12.33 -22.77 -10.47
CA LYS A 662 13.38 -23.69 -10.90
C LYS A 662 13.35 -23.91 -12.41
N GLN A 663 12.19 -24.25 -12.95
CA GLN A 663 12.06 -24.47 -14.38
C GLN A 663 12.27 -23.17 -15.18
N ASN A 664 11.78 -22.03 -14.69
CA ASN A 664 11.96 -20.74 -15.37
C ASN A 664 13.44 -20.34 -15.52
N PHE A 665 14.24 -20.48 -14.46
CA PHE A 665 15.68 -20.20 -14.52
C PHE A 665 16.42 -21.20 -15.44
N ILE A 666 16.02 -22.48 -15.45
CA ILE A 666 16.54 -23.49 -16.39
C ILE A 666 16.24 -23.08 -17.83
N ASP A 667 15.01 -22.66 -18.12
CA ASP A 667 14.57 -22.28 -19.46
C ASP A 667 15.29 -21.03 -19.96
N ALA A 668 15.56 -20.06 -19.07
CA ALA A 668 16.29 -18.85 -19.41
C ALA A 668 17.76 -19.13 -19.78
N ASP A 669 18.46 -19.93 -18.96
CA ASP A 669 19.84 -20.34 -19.25
C ASP A 669 19.92 -21.20 -20.52
N ASN A 670 18.94 -22.09 -20.75
CA ASN A 670 18.88 -22.90 -21.95
C ASN A 670 18.66 -22.05 -23.21
N ALA A 671 17.81 -21.01 -23.12
CA ALA A 671 17.58 -20.07 -24.22
C ALA A 671 18.84 -19.27 -24.55
N PHE A 672 19.56 -18.80 -23.52
CA PHE A 672 20.84 -18.09 -23.66
C PHE A 672 21.99 -19.00 -24.12
N GLY A 673 21.93 -20.29 -23.79
CA GLY A 673 22.98 -21.26 -24.05
C GLY A 673 24.11 -21.25 -23.01
N GLY A 674 23.84 -20.86 -21.77
CA GLY A 674 24.83 -20.80 -20.69
C GLY A 674 24.32 -20.08 -19.44
N ASN A 675 25.24 -19.64 -18.58
CA ASN A 675 24.93 -18.84 -17.40
C ASN A 675 24.53 -17.42 -17.82
N LEU A 676 23.22 -17.15 -17.90
CA LEU A 676 22.68 -15.87 -18.37
C LEU A 676 22.99 -14.72 -17.40
N PHE A 677 22.90 -14.98 -16.09
CA PHE A 677 23.05 -13.97 -15.06
C PHE A 677 24.51 -13.73 -14.65
N GLY A 678 25.44 -14.57 -15.12
CA GLY A 678 26.85 -14.50 -14.76
C GLY A 678 27.12 -14.86 -13.29
N THR A 679 26.15 -15.50 -12.62
CA THR A 679 26.22 -15.85 -11.21
C THR A 679 27.36 -16.83 -10.94
N THR A 680 28.12 -16.57 -9.88
CA THR A 680 29.22 -17.41 -9.43
C THR A 680 28.80 -18.28 -8.24
N LEU A 681 29.44 -19.43 -8.07
CA LEU A 681 29.24 -20.31 -6.91
C LEU A 681 30.47 -20.16 -6.01
N GLU A 682 30.28 -20.02 -4.70
CA GLU A 682 31.41 -19.99 -3.76
C GLU A 682 32.14 -21.34 -3.65
N THR A 683 31.54 -22.42 -4.16
CA THR A 683 32.16 -23.75 -4.24
C THR A 683 32.90 -23.99 -5.55
N SER A 684 33.60 -25.13 -5.63
CA SER A 684 34.25 -25.60 -6.86
C SER A 684 33.30 -26.24 -7.88
N LYS A 685 31.99 -26.34 -7.58
CA LYS A 685 31.02 -26.91 -8.51
C LYS A 685 30.97 -26.06 -9.78
N THR A 686 30.92 -26.72 -10.94
CA THR A 686 30.67 -26.02 -12.21
C THR A 686 29.21 -25.64 -12.30
N TYR A 687 28.93 -24.39 -12.64
CA TYR A 687 27.59 -23.88 -12.90
C TYR A 687 26.84 -24.76 -13.92
N VAL A 688 25.58 -25.08 -13.62
CA VAL A 688 24.63 -25.72 -14.54
C VAL A 688 23.37 -24.87 -14.70
N ALA A 689 22.64 -25.08 -15.79
CA ALA A 689 21.44 -24.32 -16.09
C ALA A 689 20.45 -24.32 -14.90
N GLY A 690 20.00 -23.13 -14.52
CA GLY A 690 19.08 -22.89 -13.43
C GLY A 690 19.73 -22.58 -12.08
N ASP A 691 21.05 -22.72 -11.92
CA ASP A 691 21.73 -22.51 -10.63
C ASP A 691 21.52 -21.08 -10.10
N SER A 692 21.43 -20.07 -10.97
CA SER A 692 21.24 -18.65 -10.59
C SER A 692 19.99 -18.39 -9.73
N ARG A 693 19.01 -19.30 -9.69
CA ARG A 693 17.84 -19.17 -8.80
C ARG A 693 18.19 -19.13 -7.31
N GLY A 694 19.37 -19.62 -6.95
CA GLY A 694 19.90 -19.62 -5.58
C GLY A 694 20.57 -18.32 -5.17
N ASP A 695 20.76 -17.36 -6.08
CA ASP A 695 21.27 -16.02 -5.81
C ASP A 695 20.11 -15.13 -5.38
N VAL A 696 19.80 -15.13 -4.08
CA VAL A 696 18.60 -14.49 -3.50
C VAL A 696 18.93 -13.51 -2.39
N ALA A 697 20.20 -13.42 -2.00
CA ALA A 697 20.70 -12.56 -0.95
C ALA A 697 22.05 -11.92 -1.31
N GLY A 698 22.58 -11.12 -0.38
CA GLY A 698 23.81 -10.34 -0.55
C GLY A 698 23.56 -8.85 -0.81
N ASN A 699 22.48 -8.52 -1.52
CA ASN A 699 21.97 -7.16 -1.66
C ASN A 699 20.73 -6.87 -0.79
N ALA A 700 20.23 -5.63 -0.85
CA ALA A 700 19.02 -5.23 -0.14
C ALA A 700 17.78 -5.91 -0.75
N ILE A 701 16.97 -6.56 0.09
CA ILE A 701 15.86 -7.41 -0.34
C ILE A 701 14.53 -6.65 -0.25
N THR A 702 13.74 -6.70 -1.33
CA THR A 702 12.37 -6.19 -1.38
C THR A 702 11.37 -7.33 -1.57
N LYS A 703 10.95 -7.96 -0.47
CA LYS A 703 9.99 -9.09 -0.51
C LYS A 703 8.73 -8.72 -1.29
N GLY A 704 8.32 -9.59 -2.21
CA GLY A 704 7.09 -9.41 -2.99
C GLY A 704 7.08 -8.22 -3.97
N ALA A 705 8.23 -7.59 -4.24
CA ALA A 705 8.37 -6.49 -5.19
C ALA A 705 9.32 -6.90 -6.33
N ALA A 706 10.54 -6.37 -6.37
CA ALA A 706 11.58 -6.84 -7.30
C ALA A 706 12.48 -7.90 -6.64
N PRO A 707 13.04 -8.88 -7.38
CA PRO A 707 14.05 -9.80 -6.87
C PRO A 707 15.42 -9.10 -6.75
N SER A 708 15.50 -8.10 -5.87
CA SER A 708 16.66 -7.24 -5.68
C SER A 708 17.74 -7.83 -4.76
N GLY A 709 17.48 -9.02 -4.21
CA GLY A 709 18.36 -9.67 -3.24
C GLY A 709 19.67 -10.17 -3.83
N ALA A 710 19.65 -10.59 -5.10
CA ALA A 710 20.79 -11.18 -5.79
C ALA A 710 22.00 -10.24 -5.85
N ASP A 711 23.20 -10.77 -5.58
CA ASP A 711 24.47 -10.03 -5.63
C ASP A 711 25.48 -10.56 -6.66
N GLY A 712 25.13 -11.63 -7.38
CA GLY A 712 25.96 -12.27 -8.39
C GLY A 712 26.77 -13.45 -7.86
N ALA A 713 26.63 -13.83 -6.60
CA ALA A 713 27.30 -14.98 -6.00
C ALA A 713 26.34 -15.78 -5.11
N ILE A 714 26.39 -17.10 -5.24
CA ILE A 714 25.65 -18.02 -4.35
C ILE A 714 26.60 -18.50 -3.28
N GLY A 715 26.28 -18.19 -2.02
CA GLY A 715 27.10 -18.49 -0.88
C GLY A 715 26.32 -18.62 0.43
N ALA A 716 27.02 -18.40 1.54
CA ALA A 716 26.45 -18.56 2.87
C ALA A 716 25.27 -17.61 3.15
N ALA A 717 25.29 -16.40 2.59
CA ALA A 717 24.22 -15.41 2.77
C ALA A 717 22.89 -15.89 2.17
N ASP A 718 22.93 -16.61 1.04
CA ASP A 718 21.74 -17.17 0.41
C ASP A 718 21.16 -18.33 1.22
N ILE A 719 22.04 -19.20 1.74
CA ILE A 719 21.62 -20.31 2.61
C ILE A 719 20.90 -19.77 3.86
N ASP A 720 21.52 -18.78 4.52
CA ASP A 720 20.94 -18.10 5.67
C ASP A 720 19.58 -17.45 5.33
N TYR A 721 19.48 -16.84 4.14
CA TYR A 721 18.23 -16.22 3.70
C TYR A 721 17.11 -17.24 3.49
N VAL A 722 17.39 -18.37 2.85
CA VAL A 722 16.40 -19.45 2.65
C VAL A 722 15.94 -20.02 3.99
N PHE A 723 16.85 -20.35 4.91
CA PHE A 723 16.49 -20.78 6.27
C PHE A 723 15.58 -19.75 6.96
N SER A 724 15.95 -18.47 6.88
CA SER A 724 15.18 -17.40 7.52
C SER A 724 13.76 -17.25 6.96
N GLN A 725 13.42 -17.85 5.82
CA GLN A 725 12.07 -17.81 5.27
C GLN A 725 11.12 -18.86 5.86
N PHE A 726 11.58 -19.88 6.58
CA PHE A 726 10.67 -20.88 7.16
C PHE A 726 10.97 -21.27 8.61
N VAL A 727 12.22 -21.13 9.08
CA VAL A 727 12.57 -21.47 10.46
C VAL A 727 11.81 -20.57 11.45
N GLY A 728 11.01 -21.19 12.32
CA GLY A 728 10.20 -20.50 13.33
C GLY A 728 8.97 -19.76 12.79
N LYS A 729 8.57 -20.01 11.52
CA LYS A 729 7.44 -19.35 10.85
C LYS A 729 6.27 -20.27 10.49
N ASP A 730 6.45 -21.57 10.68
CA ASP A 730 5.42 -22.58 10.50
C ASP A 730 4.34 -22.47 11.60
N GLU A 731 3.08 -22.18 11.21
CA GLU A 731 1.95 -22.12 12.14
C GLU A 731 1.25 -23.49 12.34
N ASP A 732 1.45 -24.48 11.45
CA ASP A 732 0.66 -25.71 11.37
C ASP A 732 1.46 -27.02 11.58
N SER A 733 2.77 -26.92 11.84
CA SER A 733 3.71 -28.03 12.05
C SER A 733 4.03 -28.86 10.79
N THR A 734 3.83 -28.32 9.60
CA THR A 734 4.20 -28.97 8.32
C THR A 734 5.71 -28.97 8.03
N GLY A 735 6.51 -28.26 8.81
CA GLY A 735 7.97 -28.16 8.65
C GLY A 735 8.42 -27.14 7.61
N GLY A 736 7.54 -26.19 7.25
CA GLY A 736 7.79 -25.20 6.21
C GLY A 736 6.72 -24.10 6.16
N VAL A 737 6.76 -23.32 5.10
CA VAL A 737 5.75 -22.31 4.75
C VAL A 737 5.10 -22.70 3.42
N GLU A 738 3.81 -23.03 3.44
CA GLU A 738 3.03 -23.25 2.22
C GLU A 738 2.58 -21.89 1.66
N TRP A 739 3.03 -21.53 0.45
CA TRP A 739 2.68 -20.22 -0.13
C TRP A 739 1.17 -20.03 -0.30
N SER A 740 0.40 -21.11 -0.50
CA SER A 740 -1.04 -21.03 -0.66
C SER A 740 -1.79 -20.69 0.64
N ASN A 741 -1.13 -20.83 1.79
CA ASN A 741 -1.58 -20.46 3.12
C ASN A 741 -1.12 -19.04 3.47
N LEU A 742 -2.04 -18.08 3.45
CA LEU A 742 -1.70 -16.67 3.67
C LEU A 742 -1.25 -16.36 5.11
N ASP A 743 -1.66 -17.15 6.10
CA ASP A 743 -1.21 -16.99 7.49
C ASP A 743 0.30 -17.23 7.64
N GLU A 744 0.88 -18.07 6.78
CA GLU A 744 2.32 -18.36 6.73
C GLU A 744 3.03 -17.49 5.68
N ALA A 745 2.49 -17.41 4.46
CA ALA A 745 3.12 -16.73 3.33
C ALA A 745 3.44 -15.25 3.62
N VAL A 746 2.62 -14.58 4.44
CA VAL A 746 2.84 -13.20 4.88
C VAL A 746 4.18 -12.97 5.60
N MET A 747 4.76 -14.02 6.19
CA MET A 747 6.00 -13.93 6.94
C MET A 747 7.25 -14.23 6.10
N SER A 748 7.07 -14.60 4.83
CA SER A 748 8.11 -15.24 4.00
C SER A 748 8.22 -14.60 2.63
N ASP A 749 9.23 -15.00 1.86
CA ASP A 749 9.46 -14.55 0.50
C ASP A 749 9.58 -15.75 -0.43
N LEU A 750 8.75 -15.79 -1.47
CA LEU A 750 8.68 -16.91 -2.39
C LEU A 750 9.96 -17.08 -3.23
N SER A 751 10.83 -16.06 -3.29
CA SER A 751 12.16 -16.20 -3.89
C SER A 751 13.00 -17.31 -3.23
N ALA A 752 12.67 -17.71 -2.00
CA ALA A 752 13.33 -18.81 -1.30
C ALA A 752 12.85 -20.23 -1.71
N ASP A 753 11.81 -20.36 -2.54
CA ASP A 753 11.42 -21.64 -3.14
C ASP A 753 12.42 -22.01 -4.25
N MET A 754 13.30 -22.95 -3.94
CA MET A 754 14.39 -23.41 -4.80
C MET A 754 13.98 -24.59 -5.66
N ASN A 755 13.01 -25.37 -5.20
CA ASN A 755 12.62 -26.61 -5.84
C ASN A 755 11.41 -26.46 -6.78
N GLY A 756 10.67 -25.34 -6.69
CA GLY A 756 9.55 -24.96 -7.55
C GLY A 756 8.19 -25.54 -7.13
N ASP A 757 8.04 -26.01 -5.89
CA ASP A 757 6.82 -26.68 -5.42
C ASP A 757 5.83 -25.78 -4.67
N MET A 758 6.16 -24.48 -4.52
CA MET A 758 5.43 -23.46 -3.76
C MET A 758 5.42 -23.65 -2.24
N ASN A 759 6.33 -24.47 -1.70
CA ASN A 759 6.53 -24.62 -0.26
C ASN A 759 7.97 -24.25 0.06
N ILE A 760 8.17 -23.33 0.99
CA ILE A 760 9.50 -22.92 1.44
C ILE A 760 9.84 -23.76 2.67
N ASN A 761 10.77 -24.70 2.55
CA ASN A 761 11.10 -25.65 3.61
C ASN A 761 12.54 -26.19 3.48
N GLN A 762 12.85 -27.23 4.26
CA GLN A 762 14.18 -27.86 4.27
C GLN A 762 14.63 -28.37 2.89
N LEU A 763 13.69 -28.81 2.02
CA LEU A 763 14.01 -29.28 0.67
C LEU A 763 14.59 -28.16 -0.20
N ASP A 764 14.27 -26.90 0.06
CA ASP A 764 14.85 -25.77 -0.66
C ASP A 764 16.28 -25.52 -0.26
N VAL A 765 16.58 -25.66 1.02
CA VAL A 765 17.96 -25.63 1.52
C VAL A 765 18.75 -26.83 0.98
N ASP A 766 18.15 -28.02 0.96
CA ASP A 766 18.78 -29.22 0.38
C ASP A 766 19.11 -28.99 -1.10
N ASP A 767 18.18 -28.41 -1.87
CA ASP A 767 18.39 -28.10 -3.28
C ASP A 767 19.48 -27.02 -3.46
N LEU A 768 19.51 -25.99 -2.59
CA LEU A 768 20.55 -24.96 -2.60
C LEU A 768 21.94 -25.52 -2.25
N VAL A 769 22.07 -26.28 -1.17
CA VAL A 769 23.35 -26.79 -0.67
C VAL A 769 23.88 -27.93 -1.55
N GLN A 770 23.04 -28.93 -1.82
CA GLN A 770 23.50 -30.18 -2.46
C GLN A 770 23.43 -30.10 -3.98
N ASN A 771 22.42 -29.44 -4.55
CA ASN A 771 22.24 -29.40 -6.00
C ASN A 771 22.82 -28.12 -6.62
N ILE A 772 22.63 -26.93 -6.03
CA ILE A 772 23.15 -25.66 -6.57
C ILE A 772 24.61 -25.44 -6.18
N LEU A 773 24.97 -25.58 -4.91
CA LEU A 773 26.36 -25.41 -4.44
C LEU A 773 27.18 -26.70 -4.60
N GLY A 774 26.56 -27.87 -4.66
CA GLY A 774 27.29 -29.13 -4.86
C GLY A 774 28.18 -29.50 -3.68
N THR A 775 27.84 -29.01 -2.49
CA THR A 775 28.51 -29.35 -1.23
C THR A 775 27.54 -30.11 -0.31
N GLU A 776 27.84 -30.19 0.98
CA GLU A 776 27.02 -30.86 1.98
C GLU A 776 26.98 -30.04 3.28
N TYR A 777 25.96 -30.27 4.10
CA TYR A 777 25.87 -29.68 5.43
C TYR A 777 27.13 -29.97 6.25
N GLY A 778 27.77 -28.93 6.75
CA GLY A 778 29.03 -29.03 7.47
C GLY A 778 30.21 -28.33 6.80
N ASP A 779 30.09 -27.94 5.54
CA ASP A 779 31.10 -27.15 4.82
C ASP A 779 30.92 -25.66 5.14
N ALA A 780 31.49 -25.22 6.26
CA ALA A 780 31.32 -23.85 6.75
C ALA A 780 31.98 -22.80 5.85
N ASN A 781 33.02 -23.19 5.13
CA ASN A 781 33.81 -22.27 4.32
C ASN A 781 33.46 -22.35 2.81
N LEU A 782 32.54 -23.25 2.45
CA LEU A 782 32.05 -23.52 1.10
C LEU A 782 33.15 -23.91 0.09
N ASP A 783 34.26 -24.51 0.52
CA ASP A 783 35.33 -24.96 -0.38
C ASP A 783 35.01 -26.30 -1.09
N GLY A 784 33.87 -26.91 -0.76
CA GLY A 784 33.38 -28.18 -1.29
C GLY A 784 33.90 -29.41 -0.54
N VAL A 785 34.61 -29.22 0.57
CA VAL A 785 35.21 -30.28 1.38
C VAL A 785 34.86 -30.07 2.85
N ILE A 786 34.44 -31.14 3.53
CA ILE A 786 34.21 -31.08 4.98
C ILE A 786 35.42 -31.67 5.70
N ASP A 787 36.24 -30.81 6.31
CA ASP A 787 37.48 -31.19 6.97
C ASP A 787 37.75 -30.47 8.32
N ALA A 788 39.02 -30.50 8.76
CA ALA A 788 39.43 -29.91 10.03
C ALA A 788 39.29 -28.38 10.07
N LEU A 789 39.22 -27.71 8.91
CA LEU A 789 38.99 -26.27 8.80
C LEU A 789 37.57 -25.92 9.25
N ASP A 790 36.57 -26.72 8.86
CA ASP A 790 35.17 -26.50 9.25
C ASP A 790 34.93 -26.79 10.73
N LEU A 791 35.54 -27.86 11.25
CA LEU A 791 35.56 -28.15 12.69
C LEU A 791 36.12 -26.98 13.50
N ASN A 792 37.14 -26.30 12.98
CA ASN A 792 37.73 -25.15 13.64
C ASN A 792 36.78 -23.93 13.60
N VAL A 793 36.01 -23.75 12.52
CA VAL A 793 34.97 -22.72 12.46
C VAL A 793 33.92 -22.95 13.56
N ILE A 794 33.38 -24.16 13.68
CA ILE A 794 32.44 -24.52 14.76
C ILE A 794 33.08 -24.34 16.13
N ALA A 795 34.29 -24.87 16.34
CA ALA A 795 34.94 -24.84 17.65
C ALA A 795 35.20 -23.42 18.16
N VAL A 796 35.49 -22.47 17.25
CA VAL A 796 35.67 -21.05 17.59
C VAL A 796 34.34 -20.36 17.88
N ASN A 797 33.25 -20.79 17.24
CA ASN A 797 31.93 -20.15 17.35
C ASN A 797 30.93 -20.92 18.26
N PHE A 798 31.34 -22.01 18.90
CA PHE A 798 30.47 -22.86 19.73
C PHE A 798 29.78 -22.06 20.87
N ASN A 799 28.47 -22.26 21.04
CA ASN A 799 27.54 -21.44 21.84
C ASN A 799 27.37 -19.99 21.33
N GLY A 800 27.73 -19.71 20.10
CA GLY A 800 27.40 -18.46 19.43
C GLY A 800 25.89 -18.34 19.17
N THR A 801 25.40 -17.11 19.07
CA THR A 801 23.97 -16.80 18.88
C THR A 801 23.80 -15.69 17.85
N ASN A 802 22.72 -15.72 17.05
CA ASN A 802 22.51 -14.82 15.91
C ASN A 802 23.67 -14.93 14.91
N ILE A 803 24.00 -16.17 14.56
CA ILE A 803 25.10 -16.54 13.69
C ILE A 803 24.54 -17.40 12.56
N GLY A 804 25.11 -17.34 11.36
CA GLY A 804 24.68 -18.12 10.19
C GLY A 804 25.70 -19.16 9.73
N TRP A 805 25.50 -19.65 8.50
CA TRP A 805 26.21 -20.78 7.90
C TRP A 805 27.74 -20.64 7.93
N ASP A 806 28.27 -19.47 7.58
CA ASP A 806 29.72 -19.21 7.47
C ASP A 806 30.48 -19.23 8.81
N LYS A 807 29.76 -19.48 9.91
CA LYS A 807 30.26 -19.66 11.26
C LYS A 807 29.85 -21.00 11.88
N GLY A 808 29.14 -21.84 11.14
CA GLY A 808 28.83 -23.22 11.51
C GLY A 808 27.43 -23.45 12.08
N ASP A 809 26.45 -22.59 11.80
CA ASP A 809 25.02 -22.92 11.98
C ASP A 809 24.53 -23.62 10.71
N PHE A 810 24.34 -24.94 10.77
CA PHE A 810 23.95 -25.74 9.60
C PHE A 810 22.48 -26.15 9.62
N ASN A 811 21.74 -25.79 10.68
CA ASN A 811 20.30 -26.08 10.79
C ASN A 811 19.43 -24.80 10.73
N GLY A 812 20.05 -23.63 10.68
CA GLY A 812 19.41 -22.33 10.54
C GLY A 812 18.71 -21.84 11.80
N ASP A 813 18.96 -22.43 12.98
CA ASP A 813 18.30 -22.06 14.24
C ASP A 813 18.92 -20.82 14.93
N GLY A 814 19.98 -20.27 14.33
CA GLY A 814 20.70 -19.09 14.79
C GLY A 814 21.69 -19.39 15.93
N LEU A 815 21.94 -20.66 16.25
CA LEU A 815 22.87 -21.13 17.28
C LEU A 815 23.91 -22.04 16.65
N VAL A 816 25.10 -22.08 17.27
CA VAL A 816 26.12 -23.10 16.94
C VAL A 816 26.29 -24.01 18.14
N ASP A 817 25.76 -25.23 18.06
CA ASP A 817 25.71 -26.16 19.19
C ASP A 817 26.12 -27.61 18.84
N ALA A 818 25.72 -28.56 19.70
CA ALA A 818 26.07 -29.96 19.52
C ALA A 818 25.41 -30.60 18.28
N LEU A 819 24.29 -30.06 17.79
CA LEU A 819 23.62 -30.49 16.58
C LEU A 819 24.49 -30.16 15.36
N ASP A 820 25.08 -28.97 15.30
CA ASP A 820 25.98 -28.56 14.20
C ASP A 820 27.29 -29.35 14.18
N LEU A 821 27.89 -29.57 15.35
CA LEU A 821 29.08 -30.43 15.45
C LEU A 821 28.78 -31.86 14.99
N ASN A 822 27.58 -32.37 15.30
CA ASN A 822 27.13 -33.67 14.85
C ASN A 822 26.90 -33.69 13.32
N THR A 823 26.41 -32.60 12.73
CA THR A 823 26.31 -32.44 11.26
C THR A 823 27.69 -32.57 10.60
N VAL A 824 28.70 -31.84 11.07
CA VAL A 824 30.08 -32.02 10.57
C VAL A 824 30.63 -33.41 10.86
N ALA A 825 30.32 -34.00 12.01
CA ALA A 825 30.79 -35.35 12.35
C ALA A 825 30.26 -36.42 11.39
N VAL A 826 28.98 -36.32 11.01
CA VAL A 826 28.32 -37.27 10.11
C VAL A 826 28.85 -37.13 8.68
N ASN A 827 29.10 -35.90 8.24
CA ASN A 827 29.51 -35.60 6.87
C ASN A 827 31.02 -35.43 6.69
N PHE A 828 31.82 -35.65 7.75
CA PHE A 828 33.27 -35.44 7.71
C PHE A 828 33.95 -36.27 6.62
N GLY A 829 34.79 -35.60 5.82
CA GLY A 829 35.49 -36.19 4.70
C GLY A 829 34.67 -36.23 3.40
N PHE A 830 33.48 -35.63 3.37
CA PHE A 830 32.81 -35.25 2.12
C PHE A 830 33.78 -34.44 1.24
N GLY A 831 33.71 -34.63 -0.08
CA GLY A 831 34.58 -33.95 -1.05
C GLY A 831 36.04 -34.46 -1.13
N LEU A 832 36.51 -35.26 -0.15
CA LEU A 832 37.88 -35.79 -0.17
C LEU A 832 38.06 -36.97 -1.13
N ALA A 833 39.07 -36.88 -2.00
CA ALA A 833 39.50 -37.99 -2.85
C ALA A 833 40.29 -39.06 -2.05
N ASN A 834 39.59 -39.84 -1.20
CA ASN A 834 39.86 -41.17 -0.61
C ASN A 834 41.29 -41.75 -0.36
N ALA A 835 42.39 -41.01 -0.49
CA ALA A 835 43.74 -41.58 -0.31
C ALA A 835 44.43 -41.22 1.02
N ASN A 836 44.05 -40.12 1.70
CA ASN A 836 44.68 -39.66 2.96
C ASN A 836 43.73 -38.87 3.89
N ALA A 837 42.41 -39.11 3.82
CA ALA A 837 41.46 -38.42 4.68
C ALA A 837 41.72 -38.76 6.17
N LEU A 838 41.89 -37.75 7.02
CA LEU A 838 41.93 -37.91 8.47
C LEU A 838 40.59 -38.47 8.95
N SER A 839 40.57 -39.31 9.98
CA SER A 839 39.30 -39.66 10.62
C SER A 839 38.77 -38.46 11.40
N PHE A 840 37.45 -38.33 11.54
CA PHE A 840 36.83 -37.28 12.36
C PHE A 840 37.42 -37.22 13.78
N ALA A 841 37.68 -38.40 14.38
CA ALA A 841 38.29 -38.50 15.71
C ALA A 841 39.72 -37.95 15.76
N ASP A 842 40.52 -38.17 14.72
CA ASP A 842 41.88 -37.63 14.63
C ASP A 842 41.87 -36.11 14.39
N ALA A 843 40.93 -35.62 13.58
CA ALA A 843 40.74 -34.18 13.35
C ALA A 843 40.32 -33.45 14.64
N MET A 844 39.36 -33.98 15.39
CA MET A 844 38.94 -33.46 16.69
C MET A 844 40.09 -33.45 17.72
N ALA A 845 41.00 -34.42 17.68
CA ALA A 845 42.19 -34.44 18.52
C ALA A 845 43.20 -33.33 18.18
N MET A 846 43.25 -32.89 16.91
CA MET A 846 44.09 -31.78 16.47
C MET A 846 43.51 -30.42 16.87
N VAL A 847 42.18 -30.25 16.85
CA VAL A 847 41.51 -29.03 17.34
C VAL A 847 41.71 -28.86 18.86
N ASN A 848 41.65 -29.95 19.63
CA ASN A 848 41.96 -29.95 21.06
C ASN A 848 43.45 -29.75 21.41
N ALA A 849 44.36 -29.79 20.42
CA ALA A 849 45.79 -29.57 20.62
C ALA A 849 46.21 -28.08 20.57
N VAL A 850 45.26 -27.16 20.36
CA VAL A 850 45.48 -25.72 20.53
C VAL A 850 45.81 -25.45 22.00
N PRO A 851 46.95 -24.81 22.34
CA PRO A 851 47.33 -24.61 23.74
C PRO A 851 46.27 -23.80 24.48
N GLU A 852 45.68 -24.39 25.53
CA GLU A 852 44.76 -23.71 26.43
C GLU A 852 45.33 -22.35 26.86
N PRO A 853 44.51 -21.29 27.06
CA PRO A 853 44.97 -19.98 27.52
C PRO A 853 45.85 -20.02 28.79
N GLY A 854 45.76 -21.09 29.59
CA GLY A 854 46.63 -21.35 30.74
C GLY A 854 48.11 -21.62 30.39
N ALA A 855 48.42 -22.14 29.20
CA ALA A 855 49.79 -22.43 28.77
C ALA A 855 50.61 -21.14 28.52
N PHE A 856 49.97 -20.09 28.01
CA PHE A 856 50.58 -18.75 27.90
C PHE A 856 50.76 -18.08 29.27
N MET A 857 49.85 -18.34 30.22
CA MET A 857 49.98 -17.85 31.60
C MET A 857 51.13 -18.54 32.35
N LEU A 858 51.35 -19.83 32.13
CA LEU A 858 52.50 -20.58 32.66
C LEU A 858 53.84 -20.20 32.02
N MET A 859 53.88 -19.90 30.72
CA MET A 859 55.10 -19.39 30.07
C MET A 859 55.45 -17.96 30.51
N SER A 860 54.47 -17.10 30.75
CA SER A 860 54.69 -15.75 31.29
C SER A 860 55.10 -15.77 32.78
N LEU A 861 54.54 -16.67 33.60
CA LEU A 861 55.00 -16.93 34.97
C LEU A 861 56.42 -17.52 35.03
N GLY A 862 56.77 -18.42 34.11
CA GLY A 862 58.12 -18.96 33.95
C GLY A 862 59.14 -17.90 33.54
N GLY A 863 58.76 -16.96 32.65
CA GLY A 863 59.57 -15.80 32.26
C GLY A 863 59.85 -14.84 33.43
N ILE A 864 58.85 -14.58 34.28
CA ILE A 864 58.99 -13.70 35.46
C ILE A 864 59.89 -14.33 36.54
N LEU A 865 59.85 -15.66 36.72
CA LEU A 865 60.74 -16.36 37.66
C LEU A 865 62.20 -16.42 37.19
N LEU A 866 62.46 -16.39 35.88
CA LEU A 866 63.81 -16.35 35.31
C LEU A 866 64.45 -14.94 35.36
N VAL A 867 63.65 -13.87 35.36
CA VAL A 867 64.15 -12.49 35.52
C VAL A 867 64.57 -12.19 36.97
N ARG A 868 64.04 -12.90 37.97
CA ARG A 868 64.43 -12.74 39.39
C ARG A 868 65.80 -13.33 39.77
N ARG A 869 66.49 -14.04 38.86
CA ARG A 869 67.83 -14.62 39.12
C ARG A 869 69.02 -13.79 38.62
N LYS A 870 68.79 -12.59 38.07
CA LYS A 870 69.85 -11.61 37.76
C LYS A 870 69.50 -10.22 38.29
N ARG A 871 69.67 -10.00 39.59
CA ARG A 871 70.12 -8.73 40.19
C ARG A 871 70.55 -8.99 41.65
N ALA A 872 71.75 -8.51 41.95
CA ALA A 872 72.33 -8.39 43.29
C ALA A 872 71.54 -7.41 44.17
#